data_AF-A0A851EQC2-F1
#
_entry.id   AF-A0A851EQC2-F1
#
_cell.length_a   1.000
_cell.length_b   1.000
_cell.length_c   1.000
_cell.angle_alpha   90.00
_cell.angle_beta   90.00
_cell.angle_gamma   90.00
#
_symmetry.space_group_name_H-M   'P 1'
#
loop_
_entity.id
_entity.type
_entity.pdbx_description
1 polymer ?
#
loop_
_entity_poly.entity_id
_entity_poly.type
_entity_poly.pdbx_seq_one_letter_code
_entity_poly.pdbx_strand_id
1 'polypeptide(L)'
;NMSPPLFSLPEARLRFTTSTREALINKSIKPLLSAFNQVPGSENEKKCTLDQAFRVVVEEEIINKAPCENLLAIISLAINGVTEGICTASTPFVLLGDVLDCLPLDQCDKIFTFVEKNVATWKSNTFYSAGKNYLLRMCNDLLRRLSKSQNTVFCGRIQLFLARLFPLSEKSGLNLQSQFNLENVTVFNTNEHESTLGQKHAEEREEGIDVEEGEMGDDEAPTSCSIPIDYNLYRKFWSLQDYFRNPVQCYEKVSWKTFLKYSEEVLAVFKSYKLDDTQASRKKLEELKTGGEHVYFAKFLTSEKLMDLQLSDSNFRRHILLQYLILFQYLKGQVKFKSSNYVLTDEQSLWIEDTTKAVYQLLSENPPDGERFSKMVEHILNTEENWNSWKNEGCPSFVKERPPDSKPMRPARKRPAPEDFLGKGSNKKILMGNEELTRLWNLCPDNMEACKSESREYMPTLEEFFEEAIEQADPENMVENKYKAVNNSNYGWRALRLLARRSPHFFQPTNQQFKSLPEYLENMVIKLAKELPPPSEEIKTGEDEDEEDNDALLKENNESPEVQRDKAMTGEQIEFFANRLGEQWKVLAPYLEMKDSDIRQIELDSEDVKMRAKQLLVAWQDQEGAHATPENLITALSKAGLTDLAESLSNDTEGSS
;
A
#
# COMPACT_ATOMS: atom_id res chain seq x y z
N ASN A 1 -28.96 -36.08 -33.26
CA ASN A 1 -29.13 -35.65 -31.85
C ASN A 1 -28.13 -36.40 -30.98
N MET A 2 -26.90 -35.90 -30.88
CA MET A 2 -25.95 -36.39 -29.88
C MET A 2 -26.39 -35.82 -28.53
N SER A 3 -26.67 -36.69 -27.56
CA SER A 3 -26.89 -36.31 -26.17
C SER A 3 -25.73 -35.43 -25.69
N PRO A 4 -25.97 -34.36 -24.92
CA PRO A 4 -24.87 -33.60 -24.33
C PRO A 4 -24.01 -34.55 -23.48
N PRO A 5 -22.67 -34.44 -23.54
CA PRO A 5 -21.77 -35.32 -22.79
C PRO A 5 -22.12 -35.27 -21.29
N LEU A 6 -22.45 -36.43 -20.73
CA LEU A 6 -22.73 -36.60 -19.30
C LEU A 6 -21.48 -36.23 -18.50
N PHE A 7 -21.64 -35.40 -17.48
CA PHE A 7 -20.56 -35.01 -16.58
C PHE A 7 -20.14 -36.21 -15.72
N SER A 8 -18.92 -36.71 -15.96
CA SER A 8 -18.31 -37.75 -15.13
C SER A 8 -17.48 -37.12 -14.01
N LEU A 9 -18.04 -37.11 -12.79
CA LEU A 9 -17.39 -36.61 -11.57
C LEU A 9 -15.95 -37.14 -11.34
N PRO A 10 -15.67 -38.46 -11.42
CA PRO A 10 -14.33 -38.98 -11.14
C PRO A 10 -13.30 -38.61 -12.21
N GLU A 11 -13.70 -38.60 -13.49
CA GLU A 11 -12.82 -38.20 -14.60
C GLU A 11 -12.52 -36.71 -14.56
N ALA A 12 -13.54 -35.87 -14.29
CA ALA A 12 -13.37 -34.44 -14.10
C ALA A 12 -12.42 -34.15 -12.93
N ARG A 13 -12.60 -34.83 -11.78
CA ARG A 13 -11.73 -34.68 -10.62
C ARG A 13 -10.28 -35.05 -10.93
N LEU A 14 -10.03 -36.18 -11.60
CA LEU A 14 -8.67 -36.61 -11.97
C LEU A 14 -7.99 -35.63 -12.93
N ARG A 15 -8.76 -35.08 -13.88
CA ARG A 15 -8.24 -34.08 -14.82
C ARG A 15 -7.92 -32.78 -14.10
N PHE A 16 -8.79 -32.32 -13.19
CA PHE A 16 -8.53 -31.14 -12.40
C PHE A 16 -7.35 -31.32 -11.45
N THR A 17 -7.20 -32.46 -10.78
CA THR A 17 -6.03 -32.72 -9.91
C THR A 17 -4.71 -32.79 -10.69
N THR A 18 -4.73 -33.33 -11.91
CA THR A 18 -3.54 -33.32 -12.79
C THR A 18 -3.20 -31.89 -13.22
N SER A 19 -4.22 -31.11 -13.60
CA SER A 19 -4.06 -29.73 -14.04
C SER A 19 -3.63 -28.78 -12.92
N THR A 20 -4.06 -29.02 -11.68
CA THR A 20 -3.60 -28.26 -10.50
C THR A 20 -2.12 -28.56 -10.19
N ARG A 21 -1.67 -29.81 -10.34
CA ARG A 21 -0.23 -30.16 -10.20
C ARG A 21 0.62 -29.49 -11.29
N GLU A 22 0.16 -29.52 -12.54
CA GLU A 22 0.82 -28.80 -13.63
C GLU A 22 0.84 -27.29 -13.40
N ALA A 23 -0.24 -26.72 -12.88
CA ALA A 23 -0.31 -25.31 -12.51
C ALA A 23 0.62 -24.94 -11.35
N LEU A 24 0.83 -25.85 -10.39
CA LEU A 24 1.76 -25.69 -9.29
C LEU A 24 3.21 -25.64 -9.79
N ILE A 25 3.59 -26.56 -10.67
CA ILE A 25 4.93 -26.62 -11.29
C ILE A 25 5.19 -25.36 -12.13
N ASN A 26 4.22 -24.97 -12.96
CA ASN A 26 4.36 -23.84 -13.87
C ASN A 26 4.09 -22.47 -13.21
N LYS A 27 3.68 -22.45 -11.93
CA LYS A 27 3.23 -21.26 -11.19
C LYS A 27 2.24 -20.39 -11.98
N SER A 28 1.37 -21.02 -12.78
CA SER A 28 0.46 -20.34 -13.70
C SER A 28 -0.90 -20.99 -13.71
N ILE A 29 -1.96 -20.18 -13.80
CA ILE A 29 -3.34 -20.65 -13.84
C ILE A 29 -3.81 -21.12 -15.22
N LYS A 30 -3.01 -20.91 -16.27
CA LYS A 30 -3.37 -21.26 -17.65
C LYS A 30 -3.75 -22.75 -17.85
N PRO A 31 -3.04 -23.74 -17.28
CA PRO A 31 -3.42 -25.14 -17.39
C PRO A 31 -4.81 -25.43 -16.78
N LEU A 32 -5.10 -24.79 -15.65
CA LEU A 32 -6.38 -24.87 -14.94
C LEU A 32 -7.54 -24.29 -15.76
N LEU A 33 -7.35 -23.12 -16.37
CA LEU A 33 -8.35 -22.49 -17.25
C LEU A 33 -8.64 -23.37 -18.47
N SER A 34 -7.60 -23.93 -19.09
CA SER A 34 -7.73 -24.83 -20.22
C SER A 34 -8.55 -26.07 -19.86
N ALA A 35 -8.23 -26.70 -18.72
CA ALA A 35 -8.96 -27.86 -18.24
C ALA A 35 -10.42 -27.55 -17.89
N PHE A 36 -10.70 -26.39 -17.28
CA PHE A 36 -12.06 -25.96 -16.90
C PHE A 36 -12.98 -25.78 -18.12
N ASN A 37 -12.43 -25.24 -19.21
CA ASN A 37 -13.15 -25.05 -20.46
C ASN A 37 -13.39 -26.35 -21.23
N GLN A 38 -12.49 -27.34 -21.09
CA GLN A 38 -12.55 -28.61 -21.80
C GLN A 38 -13.49 -29.65 -21.17
N VAL A 39 -13.75 -29.56 -19.87
CA VAL A 39 -14.64 -30.48 -19.16
C VAL A 39 -16.10 -30.12 -19.50
N PRO A 40 -17.00 -31.08 -19.82
CA PRO A 40 -18.43 -30.79 -20.01
C PRO A 40 -19.14 -30.59 -18.65
N GLY A 41 -20.38 -30.11 -18.62
CA GLY A 41 -21.18 -29.99 -17.38
C GLY A 41 -21.50 -28.55 -16.97
N SER A 42 -22.29 -28.39 -15.91
CA SER A 42 -22.68 -27.07 -15.39
C SER A 42 -21.51 -26.37 -14.70
N GLU A 43 -21.48 -25.03 -14.72
CA GLU A 43 -20.41 -24.27 -14.08
C GLU A 43 -20.29 -24.56 -12.58
N ASN A 44 -21.41 -24.79 -11.89
CA ASN A 44 -21.40 -25.09 -10.46
C ASN A 44 -20.79 -26.46 -10.16
N GLU A 45 -21.09 -27.48 -10.95
CA GLU A 45 -20.48 -28.81 -10.79
C GLU A 45 -18.99 -28.78 -11.07
N LYS A 46 -18.56 -28.03 -12.09
CA LYS A 46 -17.14 -27.82 -12.39
C LYS A 46 -16.41 -27.07 -11.26
N LYS A 47 -17.02 -26.00 -10.73
CA LYS A 47 -16.49 -25.24 -9.58
C LYS A 47 -16.33 -26.13 -8.35
N CYS A 48 -17.37 -26.87 -7.98
CA CYS A 48 -17.33 -27.77 -6.83
C CYS A 48 -16.29 -28.89 -6.99
N THR A 49 -16.17 -29.48 -8.18
CA THR A 49 -15.15 -30.53 -8.43
C THR A 49 -13.74 -29.97 -8.44
N LEU A 50 -13.55 -28.75 -8.93
CA LEU A 50 -12.26 -28.06 -8.86
C LEU A 50 -11.90 -27.69 -7.41
N ASP A 51 -12.86 -27.20 -6.62
CA ASP A 51 -12.65 -26.92 -5.19
C ASP A 51 -12.23 -28.18 -4.42
N GLN A 52 -12.82 -29.33 -4.74
CA GLN A 52 -12.40 -30.62 -4.20
C GLN A 52 -11.00 -31.04 -4.68
N ALA A 53 -10.66 -30.81 -5.95
CA ALA A 53 -9.34 -31.11 -6.48
C ALA A 53 -8.25 -30.30 -5.77
N PHE A 54 -8.50 -29.03 -5.45
CA PHE A 54 -7.58 -28.23 -4.63
C PHE A 54 -7.38 -28.82 -3.23
N ARG A 55 -8.46 -29.27 -2.56
CA ARG A 55 -8.35 -29.90 -1.23
C ARG A 55 -7.53 -31.18 -1.26
N VAL A 56 -7.74 -32.04 -2.26
CA VAL A 56 -6.97 -33.28 -2.42
C VAL A 56 -5.49 -32.98 -2.60
N VAL A 57 -5.14 -31.99 -3.42
CA VAL A 57 -3.72 -31.62 -3.64
C VAL A 57 -3.11 -31.05 -2.35
N VAL A 58 -3.83 -30.22 -1.61
CA VAL A 58 -3.38 -29.70 -0.31
C VAL A 58 -3.18 -30.83 0.69
N GLU A 59 -4.13 -31.77 0.78
CA GLU A 59 -4.03 -32.95 1.66
C GLU A 59 -2.79 -33.79 1.34
N GLU A 60 -2.54 -34.08 0.06
CA GLU A 60 -1.34 -34.81 -0.39
C GLU A 60 -0.05 -34.06 -0.03
N GLU A 61 0.02 -32.74 -0.24
CA GLU A 61 1.21 -31.94 0.11
C GLU A 61 1.45 -31.87 1.63
N ILE A 62 0.39 -31.83 2.44
CA ILE A 62 0.48 -31.89 3.91
C ILE A 62 1.01 -33.27 4.34
N ILE A 63 0.48 -34.36 3.80
CA ILE A 63 0.94 -35.73 4.10
C ILE A 63 2.40 -35.91 3.71
N ASN A 64 2.80 -35.37 2.56
CA ASN A 64 4.17 -35.42 2.06
C ASN A 64 5.15 -34.49 2.81
N LYS A 65 4.67 -33.71 3.79
CA LYS A 65 5.45 -32.68 4.52
C LYS A 65 6.19 -31.73 3.58
N ALA A 66 5.51 -31.32 2.51
CA ALA A 66 6.04 -30.35 1.56
C ALA A 66 6.36 -29.00 2.23
N PRO A 67 7.28 -28.19 1.64
CA PRO A 67 7.58 -26.87 2.18
C PRO A 67 6.34 -25.97 2.17
N CYS A 68 6.24 -25.09 3.17
CA CYS A 68 5.11 -24.16 3.30
C CYS A 68 4.89 -23.31 2.03
N GLU A 69 5.94 -23.06 1.25
CA GLU A 69 5.88 -22.33 -0.02
C GLU A 69 4.96 -23.00 -1.05
N ASN A 70 4.93 -24.34 -1.11
CA ASN A 70 4.04 -25.06 -2.03
C ASN A 70 2.58 -24.88 -1.62
N LEU A 71 2.27 -24.99 -0.33
CA LEU A 71 0.93 -24.77 0.20
C LEU A 71 0.44 -23.34 -0.07
N LEU A 72 1.32 -22.34 0.15
CA LEU A 72 1.03 -20.94 -0.16
C LEU A 72 0.83 -20.72 -1.67
N ALA A 73 1.61 -21.39 -2.52
CA ALA A 73 1.45 -21.32 -3.97
C ALA A 73 0.08 -21.89 -4.40
N ILE A 74 -0.37 -23.01 -3.82
CA ILE A 74 -1.69 -23.57 -4.10
C ILE A 74 -2.81 -22.59 -3.71
N ILE A 75 -2.69 -21.96 -2.53
CA ILE A 75 -3.67 -20.97 -2.06
C ILE A 75 -3.68 -19.74 -2.98
N SER A 76 -2.51 -19.29 -3.45
CA SER A 76 -2.41 -18.20 -4.43
C SER A 76 -3.07 -18.55 -5.78
N LEU A 77 -2.93 -19.81 -6.24
CA LEU A 77 -3.61 -20.30 -7.43
C LEU A 77 -5.13 -20.36 -7.23
N ALA A 78 -5.60 -20.74 -6.04
CA ALA A 78 -7.02 -20.70 -5.71
C ALA A 78 -7.58 -19.25 -5.69
N ILE A 79 -6.82 -18.28 -5.17
CA ILE A 79 -7.19 -16.86 -5.22
C ILE A 79 -7.32 -16.39 -6.67
N ASN A 80 -6.33 -16.70 -7.51
CA ASN A 80 -6.36 -16.37 -8.94
C ASN A 80 -7.51 -17.09 -9.66
N GLY A 81 -7.87 -18.30 -9.23
CA GLY A 81 -9.02 -19.04 -9.76
C GLY A 81 -10.35 -18.39 -9.43
N VAL A 82 -10.45 -17.74 -8.27
CA VAL A 82 -11.62 -16.94 -7.93
C VAL A 82 -11.67 -15.65 -8.74
N THR A 83 -10.55 -14.97 -8.99
CA THR A 83 -10.53 -13.76 -9.81
C THR A 83 -10.91 -14.02 -11.26
N GLU A 84 -10.51 -15.17 -11.81
CA GLU A 84 -10.89 -15.64 -13.16
C GLU A 84 -12.29 -16.29 -13.19
N GLY A 85 -12.97 -16.41 -12.05
CA GLY A 85 -14.34 -16.92 -11.96
C GLY A 85 -14.49 -18.45 -12.08
N ILE A 86 -13.40 -19.22 -12.01
CA ILE A 86 -13.39 -20.69 -12.09
C ILE A 86 -13.53 -21.39 -10.73
N CYS A 87 -13.29 -20.68 -9.62
CA CYS A 87 -13.40 -21.22 -8.26
C CYS A 87 -14.46 -20.49 -7.43
N THR A 88 -14.94 -21.16 -6.39
CA THR A 88 -15.85 -20.54 -5.41
C THR A 88 -15.10 -19.57 -4.51
N ALA A 89 -15.68 -18.40 -4.23
CA ALA A 89 -15.05 -17.36 -3.41
C ALA A 89 -14.69 -17.80 -1.98
N SER A 90 -15.34 -18.85 -1.45
CA SER A 90 -15.04 -19.43 -0.13
C SER A 90 -13.85 -20.40 -0.11
N THR A 91 -13.46 -20.95 -1.26
CA THR A 91 -12.45 -22.02 -1.37
C THR A 91 -11.10 -21.66 -0.76
N PRO A 92 -10.47 -20.51 -1.09
CA PRO A 92 -9.17 -20.18 -0.50
C PRO A 92 -9.22 -20.02 1.02
N PHE A 93 -10.35 -19.60 1.59
CA PHE A 93 -10.51 -19.51 3.04
C PHE A 93 -10.63 -20.86 3.73
N VAL A 94 -11.33 -21.81 3.10
CA VAL A 94 -11.42 -23.17 3.64
C VAL A 94 -10.07 -23.87 3.54
N LEU A 95 -9.36 -23.73 2.41
CA LEU A 95 -8.01 -24.27 2.26
C LEU A 95 -7.04 -23.68 3.29
N LEU A 96 -7.08 -22.37 3.53
CA LEU A 96 -6.29 -21.73 4.58
C LEU A 96 -6.62 -22.30 5.97
N GLY A 97 -7.91 -22.53 6.26
CA GLY A 97 -8.34 -23.11 7.54
C GLY A 97 -7.82 -24.52 7.72
N ASP A 98 -8.04 -25.38 6.73
CA ASP A 98 -7.59 -26.78 6.72
C ASP A 98 -6.05 -26.85 6.90
N VAL A 99 -5.30 -26.01 6.19
CA VAL A 99 -3.84 -25.92 6.31
C VAL A 99 -3.41 -25.48 7.70
N LEU A 100 -4.01 -24.42 8.25
CA LEU A 100 -3.66 -23.93 9.59
C LEU A 100 -3.99 -24.96 10.67
N ASP A 101 -5.08 -25.71 10.53
CA ASP A 101 -5.50 -26.74 11.48
C ASP A 101 -4.58 -27.97 11.48
N CYS A 102 -4.05 -28.36 10.32
CA CYS A 102 -3.15 -29.51 10.20
C CYS A 102 -1.68 -29.22 10.60
N LEU A 103 -1.26 -27.95 10.60
CA LEU A 103 0.16 -27.60 10.77
C LEU A 103 0.55 -27.22 12.22
N PRO A 104 1.82 -27.43 12.61
CA PRO A 104 2.38 -26.93 13.87
C PRO A 104 2.50 -25.40 13.91
N LEU A 105 2.61 -24.84 15.12
CA LEU A 105 2.57 -23.40 15.36
C LEU A 105 3.63 -22.59 14.59
N ASP A 106 4.86 -23.10 14.48
CA ASP A 106 5.96 -22.40 13.79
C ASP A 106 5.68 -22.20 12.29
N GLN A 107 4.99 -23.16 11.67
CA GLN A 107 4.60 -23.09 10.27
C GLN A 107 3.35 -22.23 10.08
N CYS A 108 2.41 -22.30 11.04
CA CYS A 108 1.26 -21.40 11.07
C CYS A 108 1.68 -19.93 11.12
N ASP A 109 2.74 -19.58 11.85
CA ASP A 109 3.27 -18.21 11.88
C ASP A 109 3.73 -17.75 10.48
N LYS A 110 4.53 -18.58 9.79
CA LYS A 110 4.97 -18.28 8.41
C LYS A 110 3.78 -18.11 7.47
N ILE A 111 2.77 -18.97 7.56
CA ILE A 111 1.57 -18.87 6.72
C ILE A 111 0.74 -17.63 7.09
N PHE A 112 0.69 -17.25 8.36
CA PHE A 112 0.00 -16.05 8.78
C PHE A 112 0.64 -14.78 8.22
N THR A 113 1.96 -14.73 8.06
CA THR A 113 2.63 -13.60 7.36
C THR A 113 2.12 -13.43 5.92
N PHE A 114 1.78 -14.53 5.23
CA PHE A 114 1.18 -14.47 3.90
C PHE A 114 -0.26 -13.93 3.95
N VAL A 115 -1.03 -14.31 4.97
CA VAL A 115 -2.38 -13.78 5.19
C VAL A 115 -2.35 -12.27 5.47
N GLU A 116 -1.38 -11.80 6.27
CA GLU A 116 -1.15 -10.37 6.55
C GLU A 116 -0.77 -9.56 5.30
N LYS A 117 0.04 -10.13 4.40
CA LYS A 117 0.40 -9.46 3.13
C LYS A 117 -0.79 -9.31 2.19
N ASN A 118 -1.73 -10.25 2.20
CA ASN A 118 -2.87 -10.29 1.28
C ASN A 118 -4.14 -9.59 1.77
N VAL A 119 -4.06 -8.73 2.80
CA VAL A 119 -5.21 -7.99 3.36
C VAL A 119 -6.01 -7.21 2.31
N ALA A 120 -5.35 -6.60 1.32
CA ALA A 120 -6.03 -5.86 0.26
C ALA A 120 -6.98 -6.77 -0.56
N THR A 121 -6.53 -7.99 -0.86
CA THR A 121 -7.31 -9.00 -1.57
C THR A 121 -8.53 -9.44 -0.74
N TRP A 122 -8.33 -9.69 0.56
CA TRP A 122 -9.40 -10.11 1.48
C TRP A 122 -10.45 -9.03 1.72
N LYS A 123 -10.09 -7.75 1.60
CA LYS A 123 -11.00 -6.61 1.72
C LYS A 123 -11.83 -6.33 0.47
N SER A 124 -11.48 -6.90 -0.68
CA SER A 124 -12.30 -6.72 -1.89
C SER A 124 -13.69 -7.35 -1.73
N ASN A 125 -14.71 -6.77 -2.38
CA ASN A 125 -16.12 -7.17 -2.18
C ASN A 125 -16.38 -8.66 -2.45
N THR A 126 -15.70 -9.23 -3.45
CA THR A 126 -15.81 -10.65 -3.83
C THR A 126 -15.39 -11.58 -2.69
N PHE A 127 -14.31 -11.24 -2.00
CA PHE A 127 -13.74 -12.07 -0.94
C PHE A 127 -14.27 -11.71 0.45
N TYR A 128 -14.59 -10.44 0.71
CA TYR A 128 -15.01 -9.98 2.03
C TYR A 128 -16.32 -10.63 2.49
N SER A 129 -17.34 -10.62 1.63
CA SER A 129 -18.67 -11.15 1.94
C SER A 129 -18.64 -12.67 2.20
N ALA A 130 -17.88 -13.41 1.39
CA ALA A 130 -17.75 -14.86 1.49
C ALA A 130 -16.77 -15.30 2.60
N GLY A 131 -15.73 -14.51 2.88
CA GLY A 131 -14.57 -14.90 3.67
C GLY A 131 -14.55 -14.46 5.13
N LYS A 132 -15.26 -13.39 5.48
CA LYS A 132 -15.14 -12.77 6.83
C LYS A 132 -15.36 -13.73 7.99
N ASN A 133 -16.35 -14.62 7.88
CA ASN A 133 -16.66 -15.58 8.94
C ASN A 133 -15.61 -16.70 9.04
N TYR A 134 -15.03 -17.11 7.92
CA TYR A 134 -13.95 -18.09 7.90
C TYR A 134 -12.69 -17.51 8.54
N LEU A 135 -12.33 -16.27 8.18
CA LEU A 135 -11.20 -15.56 8.79
C LEU A 135 -11.36 -15.41 10.30
N LEU A 136 -12.56 -15.05 10.78
CA LEU A 136 -12.87 -15.00 12.21
C LEU A 136 -12.69 -16.35 12.89
N ARG A 137 -13.22 -17.43 12.31
CA ARG A 137 -13.07 -18.78 12.87
C ARG A 137 -11.61 -19.20 12.95
N MET A 138 -10.87 -19.10 11.84
CA MET A 138 -9.44 -19.42 11.80
C MET A 138 -8.64 -18.65 12.84
N CYS A 139 -8.88 -17.34 12.98
CA CYS A 139 -8.16 -16.53 13.97
C CYS A 139 -8.53 -16.94 15.40
N ASN A 140 -9.81 -17.21 15.69
CA ASN A 140 -10.25 -17.68 17.00
C ASN A 140 -9.71 -19.07 17.34
N ASP A 141 -9.63 -19.97 16.36
CA ASP A 141 -9.07 -21.31 16.51
C ASP A 141 -7.57 -21.25 16.77
N LEU A 142 -6.84 -20.38 16.07
CA LEU A 142 -5.43 -20.09 16.37
C LEU A 142 -5.27 -19.53 17.79
N LEU A 143 -6.05 -18.52 18.17
CA LEU A 143 -5.99 -17.94 19.53
C LEU A 143 -6.29 -18.95 20.64
N ARG A 144 -7.11 -19.97 20.36
CA ARG A 144 -7.42 -21.06 21.29
C ARG A 144 -6.30 -22.11 21.36
N ARG A 145 -5.60 -22.36 20.26
CA ARG A 145 -4.48 -23.30 20.18
C ARG A 145 -3.17 -22.72 20.74
N LEU A 146 -3.01 -21.40 20.68
CA LEU A 146 -1.80 -20.73 21.13
C LEU A 146 -1.69 -20.67 22.65
N SER A 147 -0.49 -20.97 23.15
CA SER A 147 -0.17 -20.68 24.55
C SER A 147 -0.10 -19.16 24.77
N LYS A 148 -0.83 -18.68 25.78
CA LYS A 148 -0.85 -17.28 26.21
C LYS A 148 0.43 -16.84 26.95
N SER A 149 1.42 -17.72 27.16
CA SER A 149 2.70 -17.40 27.83
C SER A 149 3.87 -17.18 26.88
N GLN A 150 4.04 -18.04 25.86
CA GLN A 150 5.19 -17.98 24.95
C GLN A 150 4.88 -17.25 23.64
N ASN A 151 3.64 -17.38 23.12
CA ASN A 151 3.28 -16.89 21.79
C ASN A 151 2.46 -15.59 21.83
N THR A 152 2.74 -14.70 22.79
CA THR A 152 1.99 -13.44 22.99
C THR A 152 2.10 -12.51 21.78
N VAL A 153 3.28 -12.44 21.16
CA VAL A 153 3.53 -11.63 19.95
C VAL A 153 2.67 -12.11 18.79
N PHE A 154 2.58 -13.43 18.58
CA PHE A 154 1.77 -14.00 17.51
C PHE A 154 0.27 -13.81 17.77
N CYS A 155 -0.20 -13.98 19.02
CA CYS A 155 -1.56 -13.62 19.42
C CYS A 155 -1.88 -12.14 19.13
N GLY A 156 -0.95 -11.23 19.43
CA GLY A 156 -1.09 -9.80 19.15
C GLY A 156 -1.20 -9.51 17.66
N ARG A 157 -0.37 -10.16 16.82
CA ARG A 157 -0.45 -10.06 15.36
C ARG A 157 -1.79 -10.53 14.80
N ILE A 158 -2.34 -11.62 15.32
CA ILE A 158 -3.67 -12.11 14.94
C ILE A 158 -4.75 -11.06 15.28
N GLN A 159 -4.69 -10.48 16.48
CA GLN A 159 -5.64 -9.44 16.89
C GLN A 159 -5.52 -8.16 16.06
N LEU A 160 -4.29 -7.73 15.74
CA LEU A 160 -4.04 -6.59 14.85
C LEU A 160 -4.57 -6.85 13.43
N PHE A 161 -4.42 -8.07 12.92
CA PHE A 161 -4.99 -8.47 11.64
C PHE A 161 -6.51 -8.41 11.66
N LEU A 162 -7.17 -8.93 12.70
CA LEU A 162 -8.64 -8.84 12.85
C LEU A 162 -9.11 -7.38 12.93
N ALA A 163 -8.42 -6.54 13.71
CA ALA A 163 -8.72 -5.11 13.81
C ALA A 163 -8.50 -4.37 12.49
N ARG A 164 -7.54 -4.81 11.67
CA ARG A 164 -7.32 -4.26 10.33
C ARG A 164 -8.39 -4.73 9.34
N LEU A 165 -8.86 -5.96 9.46
CA LEU A 165 -9.83 -6.56 8.54
C LEU A 165 -11.23 -5.96 8.72
N PHE A 166 -11.68 -5.82 9.98
CA PHE A 166 -13.01 -5.33 10.31
C PHE A 166 -13.07 -3.81 10.44
N PRO A 167 -14.00 -3.13 9.75
CA PRO A 167 -14.31 -1.73 10.05
C PRO A 167 -14.72 -1.55 11.52
N LEU A 168 -14.40 -0.40 12.10
CA LEU A 168 -14.76 -0.07 13.50
C LEU A 168 -16.27 -0.11 13.77
N SER A 169 -17.11 0.00 12.74
CA SER A 169 -18.56 -0.09 12.82
C SER A 169 -19.09 -1.52 12.79
N GLU A 170 -18.24 -2.53 12.56
CA GLU A 170 -18.69 -3.91 12.49
C GLU A 170 -18.92 -4.49 13.88
N LYS A 171 -20.13 -5.01 14.10
CA LYS A 171 -20.57 -5.54 15.40
C LYS A 171 -19.73 -6.73 15.89
N SER A 172 -19.10 -7.48 14.99
CA SER A 172 -18.24 -8.64 15.31
C SER A 172 -16.92 -8.24 15.99
N GLY A 173 -16.41 -7.04 15.70
CA GLY A 173 -15.20 -6.49 16.32
C GLY A 173 -15.45 -5.71 17.61
N LEU A 174 -16.71 -5.57 18.04
CA LEU A 174 -17.10 -4.76 19.18
C LEU A 174 -17.70 -5.62 20.29
N ASN A 175 -17.18 -5.49 21.51
CA ASN A 175 -17.79 -6.07 22.70
C ASN A 175 -19.04 -5.26 23.11
N LEU A 176 -20.12 -5.30 22.33
CA LEU A 176 -21.33 -4.51 22.56
C LEU A 176 -21.97 -4.81 23.92
N GLN A 177 -22.03 -6.09 24.28
CA GLN A 177 -22.60 -6.55 25.55
C GLN A 177 -21.75 -6.14 26.78
N SER A 178 -20.54 -5.63 26.57
CA SER A 178 -19.62 -5.21 27.62
C SER A 178 -19.33 -6.34 28.62
N GLN A 179 -19.14 -7.56 28.11
CA GLN A 179 -18.77 -8.71 28.92
C GLN A 179 -17.34 -8.57 29.44
N PHE A 180 -17.12 -8.95 30.69
CA PHE A 180 -15.80 -8.96 31.31
C PHE A 180 -15.04 -10.23 30.95
N ASN A 181 -13.73 -10.10 30.73
CA ASN A 181 -12.87 -11.26 30.56
C ASN A 181 -12.55 -11.89 31.92
N LEU A 182 -13.40 -12.81 32.35
CA LEU A 182 -13.22 -13.53 33.61
C LEU A 182 -12.17 -14.64 33.50
N GLU A 183 -11.53 -14.93 32.37
CA GLU A 183 -10.53 -16.01 32.32
C GLU A 183 -9.15 -15.58 32.89
N ASN A 184 -8.87 -14.28 32.96
CA ASN A 184 -7.57 -13.80 33.41
C ASN A 184 -7.46 -13.76 34.94
N VAL A 185 -7.35 -14.92 35.56
CA VAL A 185 -7.19 -15.08 37.02
C VAL A 185 -5.76 -14.74 37.42
N THR A 186 -5.59 -13.89 38.43
CA THR A 186 -4.32 -13.72 39.13
C THR A 186 -4.21 -14.80 40.20
N VAL A 187 -3.34 -15.78 39.96
CA VAL A 187 -3.09 -16.86 40.92
C VAL A 187 -2.11 -16.35 41.95
N PHE A 188 -2.46 -16.40 43.23
CA PHE A 188 -1.62 -16.00 44.34
C PHE A 188 -1.72 -17.03 45.47
N ASN A 189 -0.69 -17.10 46.32
CA ASN A 189 -0.71 -18.01 47.46
C ASN A 189 -1.83 -17.65 48.46
N THR A 190 -2.72 -18.61 48.73
CA THR A 190 -3.81 -18.48 49.70
C THR A 190 -3.57 -19.27 50.98
N ASN A 191 -2.51 -20.09 51.03
CA ASN A 191 -2.22 -20.99 52.13
C ASN A 191 -1.27 -20.31 53.14
N GLU A 192 -1.78 -20.00 54.33
CA GLU A 192 -0.99 -19.44 55.45
C GLU A 192 0.18 -20.36 55.87
N HIS A 193 0.04 -21.67 55.67
CA HIS A 193 1.06 -22.67 56.04
C HIS A 193 2.24 -22.78 55.05
N GLU A 194 2.09 -22.29 53.82
CA GLU A 194 3.15 -22.28 52.78
C GLU A 194 3.76 -20.88 52.61
N SER A 195 3.46 -19.94 53.52
CA SER A 195 3.97 -18.57 53.49
C SER A 195 5.49 -18.56 53.60
N THR A 196 6.13 -17.96 52.60
CA THR A 196 7.58 -17.69 52.56
C THR A 196 7.96 -16.43 53.33
N LEU A 197 6.98 -15.60 53.71
CA LEU A 197 7.17 -14.41 54.54
C LEU A 197 7.27 -14.82 56.03
N GLY A 198 8.41 -14.54 56.66
CA GLY A 198 8.63 -14.73 58.10
C GLY A 198 9.38 -15.99 58.53
N GLN A 199 9.78 -16.88 57.61
CA GLN A 199 10.64 -18.02 57.94
C GLN A 199 12.10 -17.56 58.12
N LYS A 200 12.54 -17.38 59.37
CA LYS A 200 13.98 -17.44 59.69
C LYS A 200 14.46 -18.85 59.36
N HIS A 201 15.55 -18.95 58.60
CA HIS A 201 16.27 -20.20 58.31
C HIS A 201 16.20 -21.18 59.49
N ALA A 202 15.44 -22.25 59.31
CA ALA A 202 15.60 -23.48 60.06
C ALA A 202 15.71 -24.58 59.01
N GLU A 203 16.89 -25.17 59.00
CA GLU A 203 17.36 -26.28 58.17
C GLU A 203 16.29 -27.37 57.99
N GLU A 204 16.08 -27.83 56.76
CA GLU A 204 15.94 -29.26 56.47
C GLU A 204 16.17 -29.53 54.98
N ARG A 205 17.00 -30.53 54.73
CA ARG A 205 17.46 -31.03 53.43
C ARG A 205 16.42 -31.98 52.81
N GLU A 206 16.62 -32.24 51.50
CA GLU A 206 16.09 -33.33 50.66
C GLU A 206 14.64 -33.14 50.15
N GLU A 207 14.28 -33.35 48.88
CA GLU A 207 14.93 -33.99 47.73
C GLU A 207 14.17 -33.62 46.42
N GLY A 208 14.90 -33.35 45.32
CA GLY A 208 14.48 -33.69 43.94
C GLY A 208 13.66 -32.71 43.08
N ILE A 209 14.33 -32.00 42.16
CA ILE A 209 14.20 -32.10 40.68
C ILE A 209 14.72 -30.80 40.03
N ASP A 210 15.71 -30.97 39.14
CA ASP A 210 16.43 -29.94 38.41
C ASP A 210 15.51 -28.99 37.63
N VAL A 211 15.62 -27.70 37.92
CA VAL A 211 15.34 -26.61 36.98
C VAL A 211 16.61 -25.77 36.95
N GLU A 212 17.28 -25.75 35.79
CA GLU A 212 18.47 -24.94 35.54
C GLU A 212 18.19 -23.45 35.85
N GLU A 213 18.59 -23.01 37.04
CA GLU A 213 18.78 -21.60 37.37
C GLU A 213 20.02 -21.12 36.60
N GLY A 214 19.80 -20.27 35.60
CA GLY A 214 20.88 -19.54 34.95
C GLY A 214 21.56 -18.61 35.97
N GLU A 215 22.88 -18.75 36.08
CA GLU A 215 23.79 -17.93 36.89
C GLU A 215 23.47 -16.42 36.79
N MET A 216 23.02 -15.82 37.88
CA MET A 216 23.27 -14.40 38.14
C MET A 216 24.53 -14.30 39.00
N GLY A 217 25.50 -13.54 38.51
CA GLY A 217 26.77 -13.26 39.18
C GLY A 217 26.59 -12.70 40.59
N ASP A 218 27.51 -13.12 41.45
CA ASP A 218 27.57 -12.97 42.89
C ASP A 218 27.60 -11.53 43.43
N ASP A 219 27.20 -11.46 44.71
CA ASP A 219 27.63 -10.55 45.76
C ASP A 219 27.17 -9.07 45.71
N GLU A 220 25.95 -8.83 46.19
CA GLU A 220 25.73 -7.87 47.28
C GLU A 220 24.38 -8.15 47.95
N ALA A 221 24.39 -8.39 49.28
CA ALA A 221 23.20 -8.67 50.07
C ALA A 221 22.13 -7.58 49.86
N PRO A 222 20.85 -7.93 49.64
CA PRO A 222 19.83 -6.92 49.46
C PRO A 222 19.65 -6.17 50.77
N THR A 223 20.01 -4.88 50.75
CA THR A 223 19.70 -3.92 51.81
C THR A 223 18.25 -4.12 52.23
N SER A 224 18.04 -4.60 53.45
CA SER A 224 16.71 -4.86 54.00
C SER A 224 15.94 -3.55 54.08
N CYS A 225 15.09 -3.27 53.09
CA CYS A 225 14.11 -2.19 53.17
C CYS A 225 13.11 -2.49 54.29
N SER A 226 12.79 -1.45 55.05
CA SER A 226 12.23 -1.48 56.40
C SER A 226 10.71 -1.66 56.44
N ILE A 227 10.17 -2.78 55.95
CA ILE A 227 8.78 -3.18 56.24
C ILE A 227 8.75 -4.69 56.52
N PRO A 228 8.24 -5.14 57.67
CA PRO A 228 7.79 -6.52 57.78
C PRO A 228 6.51 -6.63 56.95
N ILE A 229 6.61 -7.02 55.67
CA ILE A 229 5.42 -7.32 54.87
C ILE A 229 4.71 -8.50 55.52
N ASP A 230 3.56 -8.21 56.10
CA ASP A 230 2.67 -9.21 56.66
C ASP A 230 1.97 -9.97 55.52
N TYR A 231 1.90 -11.28 55.64
CA TYR A 231 1.09 -12.15 54.78
C TYR A 231 -0.36 -11.64 54.67
N ASN A 232 -0.88 -11.01 55.73
CA ASN A 232 -2.20 -10.37 55.68
C ASN A 232 -2.29 -9.23 54.65
N LEU A 233 -1.25 -8.40 54.52
CA LEU A 233 -1.22 -7.32 53.53
C LEU A 233 -1.18 -7.89 52.12
N TYR A 234 -0.33 -8.90 51.91
CA TYR A 234 -0.22 -9.62 50.64
C TYR A 234 -1.56 -10.22 50.21
N ARG A 235 -2.24 -10.94 51.11
CA ARG A 235 -3.55 -11.55 50.83
C ARG A 235 -4.62 -10.50 50.53
N LYS A 236 -4.69 -9.43 51.33
CA LYS A 236 -5.65 -8.34 51.12
C LYS A 236 -5.41 -7.66 49.77
N PHE A 237 -4.15 -7.38 49.45
CA PHE A 237 -3.75 -6.77 48.19
C PHE A 237 -4.17 -7.61 46.97
N TRP A 238 -3.82 -8.89 46.93
CA TRP A 238 -4.18 -9.73 45.78
C TRP A 238 -5.68 -10.07 45.73
N SER A 239 -6.37 -10.10 46.87
CA SER A 239 -7.84 -10.24 46.86
C SER A 239 -8.54 -9.03 46.23
N LEU A 240 -7.93 -7.83 46.27
CA LEU A 240 -8.45 -6.66 45.55
C LEU A 240 -8.38 -6.84 44.03
N GLN A 241 -7.41 -7.62 43.54
CA GLN A 241 -7.26 -7.89 42.11
C GLN A 241 -8.45 -8.65 41.52
N ASP A 242 -9.09 -9.51 42.31
CA ASP A 242 -10.31 -10.19 41.90
C ASP A 242 -11.50 -9.21 41.77
N TYR A 243 -11.58 -8.19 42.63
CA TYR A 243 -12.58 -7.12 42.50
C TYR A 243 -12.34 -6.26 41.25
N PHE A 244 -11.07 -5.97 40.91
CA PHE A 244 -10.73 -5.28 39.65
C PHE A 244 -11.08 -6.11 38.41
N ARG A 245 -10.93 -7.44 38.49
CA ARG A 245 -11.29 -8.36 37.41
C ARG A 245 -12.81 -8.48 37.22
N ASN A 246 -13.57 -8.50 38.32
CA ASN A 246 -15.02 -8.60 38.28
C ASN A 246 -15.70 -7.43 39.03
N PRO A 247 -15.90 -6.28 38.36
CA PRO A 247 -16.48 -5.10 38.99
C PRO A 247 -17.95 -5.31 39.40
N VAL A 248 -18.63 -6.35 38.89
CA VAL A 248 -20.02 -6.66 39.25
C VAL A 248 -20.16 -7.04 40.73
N GLN A 249 -19.11 -7.62 41.34
CA GLN A 249 -19.10 -7.97 42.76
C GLN A 249 -19.17 -6.73 43.67
N CYS A 250 -18.78 -5.55 43.17
CA CYS A 250 -18.84 -4.31 43.94
C CYS A 250 -20.28 -3.82 44.22
N TYR A 251 -21.30 -4.40 43.56
CA TYR A 251 -22.71 -4.09 43.82
C TYR A 251 -23.30 -4.91 44.98
N GLU A 252 -22.59 -5.92 45.48
CA GLU A 252 -23.03 -6.71 46.63
C GLU A 252 -22.60 -6.07 47.95
N LYS A 253 -23.49 -6.04 48.95
CA LYS A 253 -23.23 -5.34 50.22
C LYS A 253 -22.04 -5.91 51.01
N VAL A 254 -21.86 -7.24 51.03
CA VAL A 254 -20.78 -7.88 51.79
C VAL A 254 -19.44 -7.65 51.10
N SER A 255 -19.40 -7.94 49.80
CA SER A 255 -18.25 -7.76 48.92
C SER A 255 -17.80 -6.29 48.84
N TRP A 256 -18.74 -5.35 48.86
CA TRP A 256 -18.43 -3.92 48.93
C TRP A 256 -17.75 -3.54 50.26
N LYS A 257 -18.23 -4.04 51.40
CA LYS A 257 -17.62 -3.73 52.70
C LYS A 257 -16.20 -4.28 52.82
N THR A 258 -15.94 -5.47 52.27
CA THR A 258 -14.58 -6.03 52.22
C THR A 258 -13.69 -5.22 51.28
N PHE A 259 -14.20 -4.81 50.11
CA PHE A 259 -13.49 -3.93 49.19
C PHE A 259 -13.12 -2.59 49.83
N LEU A 260 -14.06 -1.92 50.52
CA LEU A 260 -13.80 -0.67 51.25
C LEU A 260 -12.64 -0.85 52.25
N LYS A 261 -12.74 -1.86 53.11
CA LYS A 261 -11.73 -2.11 54.15
C LYS A 261 -10.35 -2.38 53.53
N TYR A 262 -10.28 -3.25 52.53
CA TYR A 262 -8.99 -3.63 51.93
C TYR A 262 -8.39 -2.48 51.11
N SER A 263 -9.20 -1.71 50.39
CA SER A 263 -8.72 -0.57 49.62
C SER A 263 -8.22 0.56 50.51
N GLU A 264 -8.89 0.87 51.61
CA GLU A 264 -8.43 1.87 52.58
C GLU A 264 -7.09 1.48 53.22
N GLU A 265 -6.93 0.21 53.59
CA GLU A 265 -5.66 -0.30 54.12
C GLU A 265 -4.52 -0.22 53.10
N VAL A 266 -4.75 -0.64 51.85
CA VAL A 266 -3.72 -0.59 50.79
C VAL A 266 -3.36 0.85 50.42
N LEU A 267 -4.34 1.74 50.28
CA LEU A 267 -4.09 3.15 50.00
C LEU A 267 -3.41 3.85 51.19
N ALA A 268 -3.68 3.44 52.44
CA ALA A 268 -2.96 3.92 53.60
C ALA A 268 -1.48 3.51 53.57
N VAL A 269 -1.17 2.28 53.13
CA VAL A 269 0.21 1.82 52.90
C VAL A 269 0.91 2.64 51.80
N PHE A 270 0.22 2.94 50.70
CA PHE A 270 0.78 3.80 49.66
C PHE A 270 1.02 5.24 50.12
N LYS A 271 0.16 5.77 51.01
CA LYS A 271 0.36 7.09 51.61
C LYS A 271 1.51 7.13 52.61
N SER A 272 1.67 6.07 53.41
CA SER A 272 2.74 6.01 54.42
C SER A 272 4.12 5.81 53.80
N TYR A 273 4.20 5.12 52.66
CA TYR A 273 5.45 4.89 51.95
C TYR A 273 5.64 5.89 50.81
N LYS A 274 6.47 6.91 51.01
CA LYS A 274 6.86 7.84 49.94
C LYS A 274 8.07 7.29 49.18
N LEU A 275 7.96 7.25 47.85
CA LEU A 275 9.06 6.87 46.97
C LEU A 275 10.09 8.00 46.89
N ASP A 276 11.38 7.67 47.02
CA ASP A 276 12.47 8.62 46.82
C ASP A 276 13.24 8.29 45.53
N ASP A 277 13.35 9.26 44.62
CA ASP A 277 13.59 9.09 43.17
C ASP A 277 15.08 8.91 42.79
N THR A 278 16.00 9.08 43.74
CA THR A 278 17.42 9.23 43.40
C THR A 278 18.10 7.96 42.82
N GLN A 279 17.53 6.77 43.04
CA GLN A 279 18.16 5.50 42.63
C GLN A 279 17.53 4.88 41.37
N ALA A 280 16.21 4.95 41.19
CA ALA A 280 15.51 4.30 40.08
C ALA A 280 15.82 4.95 38.72
N SER A 281 15.94 6.29 38.69
CA SER A 281 16.19 7.04 37.46
C SER A 281 17.63 6.88 36.94
N ARG A 282 18.62 6.69 37.83
CA ARG A 282 20.01 6.38 37.45
C ARG A 282 20.16 4.98 36.88
N LYS A 283 19.53 3.99 37.52
CA LYS A 283 19.62 2.58 37.10
C LYS A 283 18.98 2.35 35.72
N LYS A 284 17.82 2.98 35.47
CA LYS A 284 17.12 2.90 34.17
C LYS A 284 17.88 3.57 33.02
N LEU A 285 18.67 4.62 33.33
CA LEU A 285 19.54 5.28 32.36
C LEU A 285 20.80 4.47 32.02
N GLU A 286 21.28 3.66 32.97
CA GLU A 286 22.40 2.72 32.74
C GLU A 286 21.93 1.45 32.01
N GLU A 287 20.77 0.90 32.34
CA GLU A 287 20.20 -0.27 31.65
C GLU A 287 19.86 0.01 30.18
N LEU A 288 19.47 1.24 29.83
CA LEU A 288 19.22 1.63 28.43
C LEU A 288 20.51 1.72 27.58
N LYS A 289 21.68 1.80 28.23
CA LYS A 289 23.00 1.85 27.55
C LYS A 289 23.58 0.46 27.32
N THR A 290 23.28 -0.49 28.18
CA THR A 290 23.64 -1.91 28.00
C THR A 290 22.50 -2.58 27.24
N GLY A 291 22.65 -2.78 25.94
CA GLY A 291 21.64 -3.40 25.06
C GLY A 291 21.32 -4.87 25.37
N GLY A 292 20.94 -5.18 26.61
CA GLY A 292 20.38 -6.46 27.00
C GLY A 292 18.98 -6.63 26.40
N GLU A 293 18.62 -7.88 26.12
CA GLU A 293 17.24 -8.22 25.74
C GLU A 293 16.29 -7.76 26.85
N HIS A 294 15.48 -6.73 26.57
CA HIS A 294 14.44 -6.30 27.50
C HIS A 294 13.39 -7.41 27.64
N VAL A 295 13.49 -8.21 28.70
CA VAL A 295 12.47 -9.20 29.05
C VAL A 295 11.23 -8.45 29.59
N TYR A 296 10.15 -8.46 28.81
CA TYR A 296 8.90 -7.80 29.17
C TYR A 296 7.99 -8.72 30.00
N PHE A 297 7.67 -8.30 31.22
CA PHE A 297 6.74 -9.02 32.08
C PHE A 297 5.28 -8.67 31.73
N ALA A 298 4.58 -9.60 31.07
CA ALA A 298 3.21 -9.37 30.61
C ALA A 298 2.14 -9.47 31.72
N LYS A 299 2.43 -10.14 32.84
CA LYS A 299 1.51 -10.31 33.97
C LYS A 299 2.17 -9.90 35.28
N PHE A 300 1.33 -9.63 36.28
CA PHE A 300 1.80 -9.40 37.64
C PHE A 300 2.49 -10.64 38.20
N LEU A 301 3.61 -10.41 38.88
CA LEU A 301 4.36 -11.44 39.58
C LEU A 301 3.80 -11.55 41.00
N THR A 302 3.04 -12.59 41.28
CA THR A 302 2.37 -12.81 42.57
C THR A 302 3.27 -13.53 43.58
N SER A 303 4.57 -13.26 43.57
CA SER A 303 5.50 -13.85 44.55
C SER A 303 5.51 -13.01 45.83
N GLU A 304 5.35 -13.67 46.96
CA GLU A 304 5.39 -13.06 48.30
C GLU A 304 6.70 -12.33 48.58
N LYS A 305 7.83 -12.94 48.20
CA LYS A 305 9.18 -12.38 48.40
C LYS A 305 9.44 -11.11 47.58
N LEU A 306 8.70 -10.92 46.49
CA LEU A 306 8.87 -9.79 45.58
C LEU A 306 7.98 -8.60 45.96
N MET A 307 7.08 -8.73 46.93
CA MET A 307 6.13 -7.67 47.26
C MET A 307 6.85 -6.38 47.69
N ASP A 308 7.95 -6.46 48.45
CA ASP A 308 8.74 -5.29 48.84
C ASP A 308 9.29 -4.53 47.62
N LEU A 309 9.88 -5.28 46.69
CA LEU A 309 10.44 -4.73 45.46
C LEU A 309 9.34 -4.10 44.59
N GLN A 310 8.18 -4.74 44.49
CA GLN A 310 7.05 -4.21 43.73
C GLN A 310 6.46 -2.95 44.36
N LEU A 311 6.33 -2.90 45.69
CA LEU A 311 5.86 -1.71 46.39
C LEU A 311 6.85 -0.55 46.26
N SER A 312 8.13 -0.82 46.07
CA SER A 312 9.16 0.18 45.79
C SER A 312 9.18 0.67 44.34
N ASP A 313 8.56 -0.04 43.40
CA ASP A 313 8.51 0.38 42.00
C ASP A 313 7.37 1.40 41.77
N SER A 314 7.74 2.57 41.25
CA SER A 314 6.80 3.61 40.84
C SER A 314 5.82 3.12 39.77
N ASN A 315 6.27 2.27 38.83
CA ASN A 315 5.42 1.80 37.75
C ASN A 315 4.35 0.85 38.30
N PHE A 316 4.71 -0.10 39.16
CA PHE A 316 3.75 -0.97 39.83
C PHE A 316 2.65 -0.18 40.55
N ARG A 317 3.01 0.85 41.33
CA ARG A 317 2.01 1.74 41.95
C ARG A 317 1.09 2.42 40.94
N ARG A 318 1.66 2.93 39.83
CA ARG A 318 0.85 3.52 38.75
C ARG A 318 -0.16 2.53 38.19
N HIS A 319 0.23 1.27 37.95
CA HIS A 319 -0.71 0.26 37.45
C HIS A 319 -1.90 0.05 38.40
N ILE A 320 -1.65 -0.05 39.71
CA ILE A 320 -2.71 -0.26 40.71
C ILE A 320 -3.60 0.98 40.83
N LEU A 321 -3.02 2.17 40.91
CA LEU A 321 -3.77 3.43 41.00
C LEU A 321 -4.61 3.68 39.72
N LEU A 322 -4.09 3.33 38.54
CA LEU A 322 -4.86 3.36 37.30
C LEU A 322 -6.03 2.38 37.33
N GLN A 323 -5.84 1.16 37.85
CA GLN A 323 -6.95 0.20 38.01
C GLN A 323 -8.04 0.73 38.92
N TYR A 324 -7.69 1.43 40.02
CA TYR A 324 -8.68 2.14 40.84
C TYR A 324 -9.46 3.18 40.04
N LEU A 325 -8.77 4.04 39.27
CA LEU A 325 -9.44 5.08 38.49
C LEU A 325 -10.37 4.49 37.41
N ILE A 326 -9.93 3.46 36.69
CA ILE A 326 -10.75 2.76 35.68
C ILE A 326 -11.97 2.11 36.36
N LEU A 327 -11.80 1.47 37.53
CA LEU A 327 -12.91 0.89 38.28
C LEU A 327 -13.90 1.96 38.73
N PHE A 328 -13.43 3.09 39.27
CA PHE A 328 -14.28 4.18 39.74
C PHE A 328 -15.06 4.84 38.60
N GLN A 329 -14.41 5.09 37.46
CA GLN A 329 -15.07 5.60 36.26
C GLN A 329 -16.10 4.59 35.74
N TYR A 330 -15.79 3.29 35.72
CA TYR A 330 -16.76 2.27 35.36
C TYR A 330 -17.98 2.27 36.30
N LEU A 331 -17.77 2.31 37.62
CA LEU A 331 -18.84 2.28 38.61
C LEU A 331 -19.77 3.50 38.50
N LYS A 332 -19.23 4.68 38.21
CA LYS A 332 -20.00 5.92 37.95
C LYS A 332 -20.63 5.97 36.56
N GLY A 333 -19.99 5.37 35.56
CA GLY A 333 -20.39 5.45 34.17
C GLY A 333 -21.71 4.71 33.89
N GLN A 334 -22.57 5.35 33.10
CA GLN A 334 -23.77 4.70 32.56
C GLN A 334 -23.38 3.85 31.34
N VAL A 335 -23.80 2.59 31.34
CA VAL A 335 -23.56 1.64 30.24
C VAL A 335 -24.90 1.02 29.87
N LYS A 336 -25.27 1.06 28.59
CA LYS A 336 -26.59 0.62 28.08
C LYS A 336 -26.98 -0.81 28.46
N PHE A 337 -25.99 -1.70 28.60
CA PHE A 337 -26.20 -3.12 28.92
C PHE A 337 -25.99 -3.45 30.42
N LYS A 338 -25.78 -2.44 31.29
CA LYS A 338 -25.81 -2.68 32.74
C LYS A 338 -27.24 -3.01 33.18
N SER A 339 -27.36 -3.96 34.11
CA SER A 339 -28.64 -4.29 34.73
C SER A 339 -29.17 -3.09 35.53
N SER A 340 -30.48 -2.87 35.52
CA SER A 340 -31.16 -1.84 36.30
C SER A 340 -30.95 -1.97 37.82
N ASN A 341 -30.48 -3.13 38.28
CA ASN A 341 -30.20 -3.41 39.69
C ASN A 341 -28.82 -2.90 40.16
N TYR A 342 -27.96 -2.43 39.24
CA TYR A 342 -26.61 -1.98 39.54
C TYR A 342 -26.57 -0.48 39.82
N VAL A 343 -27.17 -0.10 40.95
CA VAL A 343 -27.23 1.28 41.45
C VAL A 343 -26.33 1.40 42.68
N LEU A 344 -25.58 2.50 42.76
CA LEU A 344 -24.76 2.84 43.93
C LEU A 344 -25.58 3.70 44.90
N THR A 345 -25.29 3.60 46.19
CA THR A 345 -25.83 4.55 47.17
C THR A 345 -25.08 5.89 47.11
N ASP A 346 -25.70 6.95 47.62
CA ASP A 346 -25.08 8.27 47.68
C ASP A 346 -23.81 8.27 48.54
N GLU A 347 -23.83 7.51 49.64
CA GLU A 347 -22.65 7.31 50.51
C GLU A 347 -21.49 6.64 49.75
N GLN A 348 -21.78 5.63 48.93
CA GLN A 348 -20.78 4.96 48.11
C GLN A 348 -20.21 5.92 47.06
N SER A 349 -21.07 6.74 46.46
CA SER A 349 -20.67 7.71 45.44
C SER A 349 -19.74 8.80 46.01
N LEU A 350 -20.04 9.30 47.21
CA LEU A 350 -19.17 10.24 47.94
C LEU A 350 -17.83 9.61 48.32
N TRP A 351 -17.82 8.37 48.80
CA TRP A 351 -16.58 7.65 49.10
C TRP A 351 -15.70 7.46 47.85
N ILE A 352 -16.31 7.14 46.69
CA ILE A 352 -15.59 7.05 45.41
C ILE A 352 -14.97 8.41 45.05
N GLU A 353 -15.66 9.53 45.28
CA GLU A 353 -15.12 10.86 45.00
C GLU A 353 -13.92 11.22 45.87
N ASP A 354 -14.01 10.96 47.17
CA ASP A 354 -12.95 11.26 48.11
C ASP A 354 -11.72 10.37 47.86
N THR A 355 -11.93 9.09 47.59
CA THR A 355 -10.86 8.17 47.21
C THR A 355 -10.26 8.49 45.85
N THR A 356 -11.06 8.89 44.86
CA THR A 356 -10.56 9.36 43.55
C THR A 356 -9.61 10.55 43.72
N LYS A 357 -9.98 11.55 44.52
CA LYS A 357 -9.11 12.69 44.83
C LYS A 357 -7.81 12.23 45.51
N ALA A 358 -7.89 11.32 46.46
CA ALA A 358 -6.72 10.75 47.12
C ALA A 358 -5.80 9.99 46.14
N VAL A 359 -6.36 9.26 45.18
CA VAL A 359 -5.60 8.54 44.14
C VAL A 359 -4.89 9.52 43.20
N TYR A 360 -5.54 10.61 42.78
CA TYR A 360 -4.89 11.66 41.98
C TYR A 360 -3.75 12.35 42.74
N GLN A 361 -3.91 12.60 44.04
CA GLN A 361 -2.83 13.11 44.89
C GLN A 361 -1.64 12.14 44.91
N LEU A 362 -1.88 10.85 45.14
CA LEU A 362 -0.84 9.82 45.11
C LEU A 362 -0.15 9.73 43.74
N LEU A 363 -0.90 9.82 42.63
CA LEU A 363 -0.32 9.85 41.28
C LEU A 363 0.56 11.07 41.04
N SER A 364 0.16 12.25 41.54
CA SER A 364 0.99 13.46 41.45
C SER A 364 2.26 13.37 42.28
N GLU A 365 2.22 12.64 43.40
CA GLU A 365 3.37 12.39 44.27
C GLU A 365 4.34 11.32 43.71
N ASN A 366 3.94 10.54 42.68
CA ASN A 366 4.76 9.47 42.12
C ASN A 366 5.73 9.98 41.02
N PRO A 367 7.05 9.96 41.24
CA PRO A 367 8.03 10.26 40.19
C PRO A 367 8.08 9.14 39.12
N PRO A 368 8.58 9.39 37.89
CA PRO A 368 8.96 10.69 37.30
C PRO A 368 7.75 11.44 36.69
N ASP A 369 7.74 12.77 36.74
CA ASP A 369 6.71 13.64 36.12
C ASP A 369 5.25 13.33 36.54
N GLY A 370 5.02 13.10 37.85
CA GLY A 370 3.71 12.73 38.41
C GLY A 370 2.55 13.66 38.01
N GLU A 371 2.75 14.99 38.03
CA GLU A 371 1.70 15.94 37.63
C GLU A 371 1.32 15.84 36.14
N ARG A 372 2.31 15.67 35.25
CA ARG A 372 2.05 15.51 33.81
C ARG A 372 1.32 14.21 33.55
N PHE A 373 1.74 13.14 34.24
CA PHE A 373 1.08 11.85 34.16
C PHE A 373 -0.37 11.94 34.63
N SER A 374 -0.64 12.59 35.77
CA SER A 374 -2.01 12.80 36.27
C SER A 374 -2.91 13.54 35.27
N LYS A 375 -2.41 14.61 34.63
CA LYS A 375 -3.16 15.34 33.59
C LYS A 375 -3.43 14.49 32.35
N MET A 376 -2.48 13.65 31.96
CA MET A 376 -2.66 12.72 30.85
C MET A 376 -3.73 11.67 31.18
N VAL A 377 -3.71 11.13 32.40
CA VAL A 377 -4.73 10.18 32.86
C VAL A 377 -6.11 10.81 32.89
N GLU A 378 -6.24 12.05 33.38
CA GLU A 378 -7.50 12.79 33.36
C GLU A 378 -8.03 12.98 31.92
N HIS A 379 -7.14 13.35 30.99
CA HIS A 379 -7.50 13.47 29.57
C HIS A 379 -7.95 12.12 28.97
N ILE A 380 -7.25 11.03 29.28
CA ILE A 380 -7.59 9.69 28.79
C ILE A 380 -8.97 9.26 29.31
N LEU A 381 -9.25 9.42 30.61
CA LEU A 381 -10.55 9.06 31.19
C LEU A 381 -11.69 9.88 30.57
N ASN A 382 -11.47 11.16 30.27
CA ASN A 382 -12.43 11.98 29.54
C ASN A 382 -12.67 11.45 28.10
N THR A 383 -11.63 10.98 27.41
CA THR A 383 -11.79 10.35 26.08
C THR A 383 -12.50 8.99 26.16
N GLU A 384 -12.33 8.24 27.26
CA GLU A 384 -13.05 7.00 27.51
C GLU A 384 -14.54 7.24 27.77
N GLU A 385 -14.91 8.32 28.45
CA GLU A 385 -16.32 8.73 28.60
C GLU A 385 -16.98 9.02 27.24
N ASN A 386 -16.25 9.71 26.35
CA ASN A 386 -16.70 9.94 24.97
C ASN A 386 -16.88 8.60 24.22
N TRP A 387 -15.94 7.66 24.37
CA TRP A 387 -16.01 6.35 23.75
C TRP A 387 -17.20 5.52 24.28
N ASN A 388 -17.43 5.55 25.59
CA ASN A 388 -18.57 4.89 26.22
C ASN A 388 -19.90 5.48 25.72
N SER A 389 -19.97 6.81 25.57
CA SER A 389 -21.15 7.49 25.02
C SER A 389 -21.42 7.06 23.57
N TRP A 390 -20.41 7.07 22.71
CA TRP A 390 -20.51 6.58 21.33
C TRP A 390 -20.95 5.10 21.25
N LYS A 391 -20.45 4.26 22.17
CA LYS A 391 -20.84 2.85 22.26
C LYS A 391 -22.31 2.70 22.69
N ASN A 392 -22.77 3.49 23.65
CA ASN A 392 -24.16 3.50 24.10
C ASN A 392 -25.14 3.90 22.96
N GLU A 393 -24.70 4.78 22.07
CA GLU A 393 -25.43 5.16 20.84
C GLU A 393 -25.50 4.04 19.79
N GLY A 394 -24.80 2.92 19.99
CA GLY A 394 -24.79 1.78 19.09
C GLY A 394 -23.69 1.83 18.03
N CYS A 395 -22.59 2.55 18.33
CA CYS A 395 -21.39 2.61 17.50
C CYS A 395 -21.65 3.09 16.06
N PRO A 396 -22.16 4.33 15.88
CA PRO A 396 -22.37 4.88 14.54
C PRO A 396 -21.06 4.92 13.75
N SER A 397 -21.13 4.58 12.46
CA SER A 397 -19.94 4.58 11.59
C SER A 397 -19.35 5.98 11.48
N PHE A 398 -18.06 6.11 11.81
CA PHE A 398 -17.29 7.33 11.54
C PHE A 398 -16.96 7.49 10.06
N VAL A 399 -17.13 6.43 9.25
CA VAL A 399 -17.03 6.51 7.81
C VAL A 399 -18.27 7.23 7.31
N LYS A 400 -18.15 8.54 7.11
CA LYS A 400 -19.05 9.26 6.22
C LYS A 400 -18.88 8.63 4.85
N GLU A 401 -19.78 7.72 4.49
CA GLU A 401 -19.90 7.30 3.10
C GLU A 401 -20.00 8.60 2.30
N ARG A 402 -19.02 8.86 1.42
CA ARG A 402 -19.24 9.85 0.38
C ARG A 402 -20.53 9.38 -0.28
N PRO A 403 -21.59 10.21 -0.35
CA PRO A 403 -22.78 9.81 -1.06
C PRO A 403 -22.29 9.29 -2.42
N PRO A 404 -22.73 8.10 -2.85
CA PRO A 404 -22.39 7.66 -4.19
C PRO A 404 -22.76 8.84 -5.09
N ASP A 405 -21.84 9.26 -5.96
CA ASP A 405 -22.12 10.23 -7.02
C ASP A 405 -23.22 9.63 -7.90
N SER A 406 -24.45 9.73 -7.38
CA SER A 406 -25.73 9.37 -7.98
C SER A 406 -26.19 10.50 -8.90
N LYS A 407 -25.39 11.56 -9.01
CA LYS A 407 -25.40 12.39 -10.18
C LYS A 407 -24.60 11.61 -11.23
N PRO A 408 -25.22 11.10 -12.32
CA PRO A 408 -24.44 10.89 -13.53
C PRO A 408 -23.68 12.19 -13.71
N MET A 409 -22.37 12.12 -13.90
CA MET A 409 -21.55 13.28 -14.21
C MET A 409 -22.23 13.95 -15.40
N ARG A 410 -23.07 14.96 -15.12
CA ARG A 410 -23.79 15.68 -16.15
C ARG A 410 -22.65 16.17 -17.02
N PRO A 411 -22.63 15.85 -18.33
CA PRO A 411 -21.58 16.37 -19.19
C PRO A 411 -21.54 17.86 -18.89
N ALA A 412 -20.38 18.32 -18.39
CA ALA A 412 -20.24 19.69 -17.93
C ALA A 412 -20.89 20.54 -19.03
N ARG A 413 -21.98 21.25 -18.70
CA ARG A 413 -22.57 22.18 -19.64
C ARG A 413 -21.43 23.15 -19.91
N LYS A 414 -20.74 22.96 -21.03
CA LYS A 414 -19.79 23.94 -21.56
C LYS A 414 -20.57 25.23 -21.47
N ARG A 415 -20.08 26.19 -20.69
CA ARG A 415 -20.66 27.53 -20.68
C ARG A 415 -20.84 27.88 -22.17
N PRO A 416 -22.04 28.28 -22.63
CA PRO A 416 -22.15 28.77 -23.99
C PRO A 416 -21.05 29.81 -24.14
N ALA A 417 -20.20 29.64 -25.16
CA ALA A 417 -19.15 30.60 -25.45
C ALA A 417 -19.79 32.00 -25.44
N PRO A 418 -19.17 33.00 -24.81
CA PRO A 418 -19.74 34.34 -24.73
C PRO A 418 -20.22 34.75 -26.12
N GLU A 419 -21.49 35.16 -26.25
CA GLU A 419 -22.09 35.59 -27.52
C GLU A 419 -21.28 36.73 -28.19
N ASP A 420 -20.34 37.35 -27.47
CA ASP A 420 -19.41 38.36 -27.95
C ASP A 420 -18.39 37.82 -28.98
N PHE A 421 -18.12 36.51 -29.04
CA PHE A 421 -17.23 35.91 -30.05
C PHE A 421 -17.94 35.60 -31.37
N LEU A 422 -19.28 35.62 -31.41
CA LEU A 422 -20.07 35.31 -32.60
C LEU A 422 -20.61 36.61 -33.18
N GLY A 423 -20.17 36.95 -34.39
CA GLY A 423 -20.69 38.11 -35.12
C GLY A 423 -22.21 38.03 -35.24
N LYS A 424 -22.90 39.12 -34.87
CA LYS A 424 -24.35 39.25 -35.03
C LYS A 424 -24.68 39.44 -36.52
N GLY A 425 -24.85 38.33 -37.23
CA GLY A 425 -25.26 38.27 -38.64
C GLY A 425 -25.63 36.84 -39.05
N SER A 426 -26.24 36.65 -40.23
CA SER A 426 -26.65 35.31 -40.71
C SER A 426 -25.47 34.34 -40.90
N ASN A 427 -24.27 34.89 -41.07
CA ASN A 427 -23.02 34.14 -41.08
C ASN A 427 -22.41 34.22 -39.67
N LYS A 428 -22.45 33.10 -38.95
CA LYS A 428 -21.82 32.91 -37.63
C LYS A 428 -20.29 32.98 -37.74
N LYS A 429 -19.75 34.16 -38.05
CA LYS A 429 -18.31 34.40 -38.11
C LYS A 429 -17.78 34.56 -36.68
N ILE A 430 -16.70 33.85 -36.36
CA ILE A 430 -15.98 34.00 -35.10
C ILE A 430 -15.17 35.29 -35.20
N LEU A 431 -15.55 36.31 -34.42
CA LEU A 431 -14.84 37.58 -34.35
C LEU A 431 -13.73 37.45 -33.31
N MET A 432 -12.48 37.48 -33.79
CA MET A 432 -11.31 37.63 -32.95
C MET A 432 -10.85 39.08 -33.09
N GLY A 433 -10.39 39.73 -32.02
CA GLY A 433 -10.12 41.18 -32.03
C GLY A 433 -9.14 41.72 -33.10
N ASN A 434 -8.47 40.86 -33.87
CA ASN A 434 -7.61 41.20 -35.01
C ASN A 434 -8.17 40.59 -36.31
N GLU A 435 -8.04 41.30 -37.43
CA GLU A 435 -8.54 40.91 -38.75
C GLU A 435 -7.92 39.61 -39.26
N GLU A 436 -6.60 39.39 -39.11
CA GLU A 436 -5.95 38.14 -39.52
C GLU A 436 -6.39 36.95 -38.67
N LEU A 437 -6.58 37.15 -37.36
CA LEU A 437 -7.10 36.09 -36.48
C LEU A 437 -8.56 35.77 -36.81
N THR A 438 -9.37 36.77 -37.15
CA THR A 438 -10.73 36.57 -37.64
C THR A 438 -10.73 35.84 -38.98
N ARG A 439 -9.79 36.14 -39.89
CA ARG A 439 -9.65 35.43 -41.17
C ARG A 439 -9.31 33.96 -40.93
N LEU A 440 -8.27 33.67 -40.15
CA LEU A 440 -7.81 32.31 -39.87
C LEU A 440 -8.87 31.44 -39.19
N TRP A 441 -9.59 32.00 -38.22
CA TRP A 441 -10.64 31.28 -37.49
C TRP A 441 -11.93 31.05 -38.27
N ASN A 442 -12.10 31.74 -39.41
CA ASN A 442 -13.26 31.58 -40.30
C ASN A 442 -12.92 30.89 -41.63
N LEU A 443 -11.69 30.39 -41.80
CA LEU A 443 -11.28 29.62 -42.99
C LEU A 443 -12.13 28.35 -43.17
N CYS A 444 -12.43 27.65 -42.06
CA CYS A 444 -13.30 26.48 -42.06
C CYS A 444 -14.10 26.43 -40.74
N PRO A 445 -15.41 26.12 -40.79
CA PRO A 445 -16.25 26.04 -39.59
C PRO A 445 -15.95 24.83 -38.69
N ASP A 446 -15.41 23.73 -39.25
CA ASP A 446 -14.99 22.54 -38.50
C ASP A 446 -13.66 21.99 -39.07
N ASN A 447 -12.75 21.59 -38.18
CA ASN A 447 -11.48 20.94 -38.54
C ASN A 447 -11.72 19.63 -39.32
N MET A 448 -12.83 18.94 -39.04
CA MET A 448 -13.17 17.71 -39.75
C MET A 448 -13.65 17.97 -41.19
N GLU A 449 -14.32 19.09 -41.44
CA GLU A 449 -14.71 19.51 -42.79
C GLU A 449 -13.50 20.05 -43.56
N ALA A 450 -12.60 20.79 -42.89
CA ALA A 450 -11.32 21.21 -43.46
C ALA A 450 -10.50 20.01 -43.96
N CYS A 451 -10.46 18.91 -43.18
CA CYS A 451 -9.76 17.68 -43.56
C CYS A 451 -10.45 16.86 -44.66
N LYS A 452 -11.69 17.20 -45.04
CA LYS A 452 -12.44 16.55 -46.12
C LYS A 452 -12.49 17.38 -47.40
N SER A 453 -11.83 18.54 -47.42
CA SER A 453 -11.78 19.38 -48.61
C SER A 453 -11.04 18.68 -49.75
N GLU A 454 -11.60 18.75 -50.96
CA GLU A 454 -10.99 18.20 -52.18
C GLU A 454 -9.62 18.83 -52.47
N SER A 455 -9.39 20.08 -52.04
CA SER A 455 -8.09 20.77 -52.12
C SER A 455 -6.99 20.13 -51.26
N ARG A 456 -7.34 19.28 -50.29
CA ARG A 456 -6.40 18.47 -49.49
C ARG A 456 -6.25 17.04 -49.98
N GLU A 457 -6.92 16.65 -51.06
CA GLU A 457 -6.63 15.40 -51.75
C GLU A 457 -5.34 15.55 -52.59
N TYR A 458 -4.19 15.54 -51.93
CA TYR A 458 -2.87 15.67 -52.58
C TYR A 458 -2.45 14.43 -53.39
N MET A 459 -3.34 13.44 -53.58
CA MET A 459 -3.00 12.20 -54.26
C MET A 459 -3.46 12.27 -55.72
N PRO A 460 -2.55 12.44 -56.69
CA PRO A 460 -2.92 12.47 -58.11
C PRO A 460 -3.45 11.11 -58.56
N THR A 461 -4.21 11.11 -59.64
CA THR A 461 -4.63 9.87 -60.28
C THR A 461 -3.45 9.16 -60.94
N LEU A 462 -3.59 7.86 -61.23
CA LEU A 462 -2.54 7.11 -61.94
C LEU A 462 -2.33 7.65 -63.36
N GLU A 463 -3.37 8.24 -63.96
CA GLU A 463 -3.35 8.75 -65.33
C GLU A 463 -2.55 10.05 -65.37
N GLU A 464 -2.88 11.03 -64.53
CA GLU A 464 -2.16 12.32 -64.43
C GLU A 464 -0.69 12.16 -64.01
N PHE A 465 -0.39 11.24 -63.09
CA PHE A 465 0.99 11.10 -62.58
C PHE A 465 1.93 10.37 -63.56
N PHE A 466 1.39 9.46 -64.38
CA PHE A 466 2.17 8.68 -65.33
C PHE A 466 2.09 9.20 -66.77
N GLU A 467 1.30 10.23 -67.07
CA GLU A 467 1.18 10.86 -68.40
C GLU A 467 2.56 11.16 -69.01
N GLU A 468 3.41 11.90 -68.30
CA GLU A 468 4.78 12.22 -68.75
C GLU A 468 5.63 10.95 -69.00
N ALA A 469 5.47 9.92 -68.18
CA ALA A 469 6.21 8.67 -68.33
C ALA A 469 5.67 7.79 -69.47
N ILE A 470 4.37 7.88 -69.77
CA ILE A 470 3.71 7.19 -70.88
C ILE A 470 4.12 7.86 -72.21
N GLU A 471 4.12 9.18 -72.28
CA GLU A 471 4.60 9.94 -73.46
C GLU A 471 6.08 9.67 -73.75
N GLN A 472 6.91 9.58 -72.71
CA GLN A 472 8.35 9.25 -72.85
C GLN A 472 8.62 7.77 -73.17
N ALA A 473 7.61 6.89 -73.01
CA ALA A 473 7.70 5.49 -73.39
C ALA A 473 7.34 5.24 -74.87
N ASP A 474 6.73 6.22 -75.55
CA ASP A 474 6.43 6.15 -76.99
C ASP A 474 7.72 6.29 -77.83
N PRO A 475 8.04 5.31 -78.71
CA PRO A 475 9.20 5.36 -79.59
C PRO A 475 9.28 6.58 -80.52
N GLU A 476 8.18 7.30 -80.77
CA GLU A 476 8.17 8.48 -81.66
C GLU A 476 8.80 9.74 -81.01
N ASN A 477 8.80 9.84 -79.68
CA ASN A 477 9.25 11.03 -78.96
C ASN A 477 10.79 11.16 -78.78
N MET A 478 11.58 10.19 -79.26
CA MET A 478 13.05 10.26 -79.34
C MET A 478 13.78 10.73 -78.05
N VAL A 479 13.26 10.38 -76.86
CA VAL A 479 13.88 10.76 -75.58
C VAL A 479 15.02 9.79 -75.24
N GLU A 480 16.22 10.33 -75.00
CA GLU A 480 17.37 9.53 -74.56
C GLU A 480 17.09 8.82 -73.22
N ASN A 481 17.45 7.54 -73.11
CA ASN A 481 17.19 6.71 -71.93
C ASN A 481 17.64 7.34 -70.60
N LYS A 482 18.69 8.18 -70.61
CA LYS A 482 19.21 8.85 -69.40
C LYS A 482 18.25 9.89 -68.81
N TYR A 483 17.35 10.44 -69.63
CA TYR A 483 16.45 11.54 -69.25
C TYR A 483 15.00 11.11 -69.02
N LYS A 484 14.70 9.82 -69.14
CA LYS A 484 13.38 9.28 -68.81
C LYS A 484 13.04 9.52 -67.33
N ALA A 485 11.83 9.98 -67.05
CA ALA A 485 11.31 10.22 -65.70
C ALA A 485 11.42 8.99 -64.80
N VAL A 486 11.27 7.80 -65.38
CA VAL A 486 11.38 6.50 -64.72
C VAL A 486 12.78 6.23 -64.12
N ASN A 487 13.83 6.86 -64.64
CA ASN A 487 15.21 6.75 -64.13
C ASN A 487 15.51 7.73 -62.98
N ASN A 488 14.64 8.70 -62.71
CA ASN A 488 14.80 9.59 -61.57
C ASN A 488 14.37 8.87 -60.27
N SER A 489 15.30 8.74 -59.31
CA SER A 489 15.07 8.03 -58.05
C SER A 489 13.88 8.57 -57.24
N ASN A 490 13.66 9.89 -57.25
CA ASN A 490 12.55 10.51 -56.51
C ASN A 490 11.21 10.26 -57.19
N TYR A 491 11.18 10.33 -58.53
CA TYR A 491 10.00 9.98 -59.32
C TYR A 491 9.65 8.50 -59.13
N GLY A 492 10.65 7.61 -59.24
CA GLY A 492 10.45 6.17 -59.07
C GLY A 492 9.93 5.77 -57.69
N TRP A 493 10.39 6.44 -56.63
CA TRP A 493 9.87 6.23 -55.28
C TRP A 493 8.42 6.71 -55.10
N ARG A 494 8.06 7.86 -55.68
CA ARG A 494 6.68 8.39 -55.66
C ARG A 494 5.75 7.49 -56.49
N ALA A 495 6.20 7.09 -57.67
CA ALA A 495 5.53 6.15 -58.57
C ALA A 495 5.21 4.83 -57.88
N LEU A 496 6.19 4.23 -57.20
CA LEU A 496 6.02 2.95 -56.50
C LEU A 496 4.97 3.04 -55.38
N ARG A 497 4.98 4.13 -54.59
CA ARG A 497 4.00 4.36 -53.52
C ARG A 497 2.58 4.60 -54.06
N LEU A 498 2.47 5.26 -55.20
CA LEU A 498 1.18 5.49 -55.85
C LEU A 498 0.62 4.18 -56.41
N LEU A 499 1.45 3.41 -57.12
CA LEU A 499 1.10 2.09 -57.66
C LEU A 499 0.67 1.12 -56.55
N ALA A 500 1.39 1.07 -55.43
CA ALA A 500 1.05 0.21 -54.29
C ALA A 500 -0.33 0.49 -53.68
N ARG A 501 -0.84 1.72 -53.82
CA ARG A 501 -2.13 2.15 -53.24
C ARG A 501 -3.28 2.08 -54.22
N ARG A 502 -3.07 2.42 -55.49
CA ARG A 502 -4.13 2.57 -56.49
C ARG A 502 -4.13 1.45 -57.53
N SER A 503 -3.00 0.81 -57.80
CA SER A 503 -2.92 -0.22 -58.84
C SER A 503 -3.30 -1.60 -58.28
N PRO A 504 -4.32 -2.27 -58.82
CA PRO A 504 -4.65 -3.65 -58.46
C PRO A 504 -3.59 -4.65 -58.93
N HIS A 505 -2.70 -4.24 -59.85
CA HIS A 505 -1.66 -5.08 -60.44
C HIS A 505 -0.36 -5.11 -59.63
N PHE A 506 -0.22 -4.23 -58.62
CA PHE A 506 1.01 -4.14 -57.82
C PHE A 506 1.34 -5.43 -57.04
N PHE A 507 0.33 -6.09 -56.48
CA PHE A 507 0.49 -7.29 -55.66
C PHE A 507 0.32 -8.61 -56.44
N GLN A 508 0.26 -8.57 -57.77
CA GLN A 508 0.13 -9.79 -58.57
C GLN A 508 1.46 -10.57 -58.54
N PRO A 509 1.43 -11.91 -58.31
CA PRO A 509 2.64 -12.72 -58.32
C PRO A 509 3.26 -12.69 -59.72
N THR A 510 4.30 -11.87 -59.89
CA THR A 510 5.01 -11.80 -61.16
C THR A 510 6.17 -12.78 -61.08
N ASN A 511 6.20 -13.80 -61.94
CA ASN A 511 7.30 -14.79 -62.02
C ASN A 511 8.63 -14.20 -62.54
N GLN A 512 8.73 -12.88 -62.72
CA GLN A 512 9.95 -12.16 -63.08
C GLN A 512 10.50 -11.44 -61.84
N GLN A 513 11.74 -11.78 -61.47
CA GLN A 513 12.51 -10.98 -60.51
C GLN A 513 13.02 -9.74 -61.24
N PHE A 514 12.44 -8.58 -60.94
CA PHE A 514 12.93 -7.30 -61.45
C PHE A 514 14.29 -6.99 -60.80
N LYS A 515 15.29 -6.66 -61.61
CA LYS A 515 16.65 -6.37 -61.12
C LYS A 515 16.82 -4.90 -60.72
N SER A 516 16.05 -4.00 -61.32
CA SER A 516 16.09 -2.58 -61.01
C SER A 516 14.70 -1.93 -61.01
N LEU A 517 14.53 -0.88 -60.20
CA LEU A 517 13.28 -0.13 -60.08
C LEU A 517 12.83 0.51 -61.41
N PRO A 518 13.73 1.06 -62.25
CA PRO A 518 13.31 1.63 -63.54
C PRO A 518 12.72 0.59 -64.51
N GLU A 519 13.31 -0.61 -64.59
CA GLU A 519 12.79 -1.70 -65.44
C GLU A 519 11.40 -2.17 -64.99
N TYR A 520 11.13 -2.15 -63.69
CA TYR A 520 9.80 -2.46 -63.15
C TYR A 520 8.78 -1.39 -63.57
N LEU A 521 9.14 -0.12 -63.40
CA LEU A 521 8.28 1.01 -63.71
C LEU A 521 8.01 1.14 -65.22
N GLU A 522 8.99 0.92 -66.10
CA GLU A 522 8.78 0.91 -67.56
C GLU A 522 7.77 -0.18 -67.96
N ASN A 523 7.88 -1.39 -67.41
CA ASN A 523 6.92 -2.46 -67.66
C ASN A 523 5.52 -2.14 -67.13
N MET A 524 5.43 -1.44 -66.00
CA MET A 524 4.16 -1.04 -65.40
C MET A 524 3.49 0.09 -66.18
N VAL A 525 4.26 1.06 -66.65
CA VAL A 525 3.83 2.15 -67.53
C VAL A 525 3.28 1.59 -68.84
N ILE A 526 3.94 0.60 -69.46
CA ILE A 526 3.45 -0.08 -70.67
C ILE A 526 2.12 -0.82 -70.43
N LYS A 527 1.92 -1.38 -69.24
CA LYS A 527 0.66 -2.05 -68.87
C LYS A 527 -0.45 -1.04 -68.64
N LEU A 528 -0.16 0.06 -67.93
CA LEU A 528 -1.11 1.15 -67.71
C LEU A 528 -1.53 1.79 -69.04
N ALA A 529 -0.58 2.05 -69.94
CA ALA A 529 -0.85 2.60 -71.28
C ALA A 529 -1.75 1.69 -72.15
N LYS A 530 -1.80 0.37 -71.88
CA LYS A 530 -2.69 -0.57 -72.59
C LYS A 530 -4.10 -0.65 -72.02
N GLU A 531 -4.31 -0.20 -70.79
CA GLU A 531 -5.62 -0.24 -70.12
C GLU A 531 -6.41 1.08 -70.28
N LEU A 532 -5.79 2.14 -70.77
CA LEU A 532 -6.42 3.42 -71.06
C LEU A 532 -7.19 3.40 -72.42
N PRO A 533 -8.44 3.92 -72.49
CA PRO A 533 -9.07 4.26 -73.77
C PRO A 533 -8.37 5.48 -74.42
N PRO A 534 -8.40 5.64 -75.76
CA PRO A 534 -7.68 6.72 -76.44
C PRO A 534 -8.19 8.11 -76.02
N PRO A 535 -7.31 9.13 -75.98
CA PRO A 535 -7.66 10.47 -75.52
C PRO A 535 -8.65 11.11 -76.50
N SER A 536 -9.71 11.70 -75.96
CA SER A 536 -10.63 12.55 -76.74
C SER A 536 -10.07 13.97 -76.78
N GLU A 537 -10.10 14.54 -77.99
CA GLU A 537 -9.57 15.86 -78.35
C GLU A 537 -10.08 16.99 -77.46
N GLU A 538 -9.18 17.93 -77.16
CA GLU A 538 -9.40 19.20 -76.46
C GLU A 538 -10.62 19.98 -76.96
N ILE A 539 -11.37 20.58 -76.04
CA ILE A 539 -12.06 21.86 -76.29
C ILE A 539 -11.56 22.89 -75.30
N LYS A 540 -10.75 23.81 -75.82
CA LYS A 540 -10.47 25.14 -75.29
C LYS A 540 -11.76 25.95 -75.11
N THR A 541 -12.01 26.34 -73.87
CA THR A 541 -12.56 27.65 -73.45
C THR A 541 -12.03 27.84 -72.02
N GLY A 542 -11.10 28.73 -71.69
CA GLY A 542 -10.95 30.10 -72.17
C GLY A 542 -11.88 31.00 -71.37
N GLU A 543 -11.49 31.34 -70.13
CA GLU A 543 -11.68 32.65 -69.49
C GLU A 543 -11.01 32.65 -68.09
N ASP A 544 -10.08 33.59 -67.95
CA ASP A 544 -9.27 33.92 -66.79
C ASP A 544 -10.11 34.59 -65.68
N GLU A 545 -9.82 34.35 -64.40
CA GLU A 545 -9.78 35.40 -63.37
C GLU A 545 -8.74 35.07 -62.29
N ASP A 546 -8.00 36.11 -61.92
CA ASP A 546 -6.77 36.17 -61.14
C ASP A 546 -6.87 35.71 -59.67
N GLU A 547 -5.81 35.09 -59.13
CA GLU A 547 -5.35 35.38 -57.76
C GLU A 547 -3.81 35.22 -57.68
N GLU A 548 -3.14 36.36 -57.52
CA GLU A 548 -1.70 36.52 -57.28
C GLU A 548 -1.30 36.11 -55.83
N ASP A 549 -0.11 35.53 -55.72
CA ASP A 549 0.86 35.61 -54.62
C ASP A 549 0.41 35.38 -53.15
N ASN A 550 0.75 34.19 -52.61
CA ASN A 550 1.61 34.10 -51.42
C ASN A 550 2.14 32.67 -51.17
N ASP A 551 3.10 32.22 -51.97
CA ASP A 551 3.92 31.03 -51.63
C ASP A 551 5.34 31.49 -51.24
N ALA A 552 5.43 32.07 -50.05
CA ALA A 552 6.69 32.40 -49.41
C ALA A 552 6.53 32.23 -47.90
N LEU A 553 6.55 30.99 -47.39
CA LEU A 553 6.96 30.66 -46.01
C LEU A 553 6.93 29.15 -45.69
N LEU A 554 7.65 28.33 -46.45
CA LEU A 554 8.15 27.05 -45.93
C LEU A 554 9.58 26.82 -46.45
N LYS A 555 10.50 27.67 -45.98
CA LYS A 555 11.91 27.32 -45.95
C LYS A 555 12.24 26.73 -44.59
N GLU A 556 12.83 25.55 -44.66
CA GLU A 556 13.52 24.83 -43.61
C GLU A 556 14.43 25.79 -42.81
N ASN A 557 14.14 25.97 -41.53
CA ASN A 557 15.13 26.51 -40.60
C ASN A 557 16.12 25.39 -40.27
N ASN A 558 17.23 25.40 -41.00
CA ASN A 558 18.54 25.09 -40.44
C ASN A 558 18.76 26.03 -39.24
N GLU A 559 18.74 25.49 -38.02
CA GLU A 559 19.22 26.22 -36.85
C GLU A 559 20.71 25.98 -36.65
N SER A 560 21.42 27.11 -36.71
CA SER A 560 22.81 27.36 -36.35
C SER A 560 23.18 26.92 -34.92
N PRO A 561 24.48 26.85 -34.56
CA PRO A 561 24.99 26.23 -33.32
C PRO A 561 24.73 26.98 -32.00
N GLU A 562 23.86 27.99 -31.96
CA GLU A 562 23.74 28.89 -30.79
C GLU A 562 22.61 28.52 -29.80
N VAL A 563 21.82 27.47 -30.05
CA VAL A 563 20.65 27.09 -29.21
C VAL A 563 20.90 25.86 -28.31
N GLN A 564 22.15 25.40 -28.16
CA GLN A 564 22.47 24.28 -27.25
C GLN A 564 22.76 24.67 -25.80
N ARG A 565 22.91 25.96 -25.49
CA ARG A 565 23.33 26.43 -24.16
C ARG A 565 22.23 26.44 -23.08
N ASP A 566 20.95 26.45 -23.48
CA ASP A 566 19.82 26.60 -22.56
C ASP A 566 19.05 25.29 -22.27
N LYS A 567 19.66 24.12 -22.51
CA LYS A 567 19.01 22.83 -22.21
C LYS A 567 19.38 22.32 -20.82
N ALA A 568 18.36 21.88 -20.08
CA ALA A 568 18.51 21.25 -18.77
C ALA A 568 19.41 20.00 -18.83
N MET A 569 20.15 19.72 -17.76
CA MET A 569 21.08 18.59 -17.68
C MET A 569 20.39 17.26 -18.00
N THR A 570 21.02 16.46 -18.84
CA THR A 570 20.55 15.11 -19.16
C THR A 570 20.88 14.13 -18.02
N GLY A 571 20.10 13.06 -17.88
CA GLY A 571 20.30 12.06 -16.81
C GLY A 571 21.69 11.40 -16.83
N GLU A 572 22.31 11.27 -18.01
CA GLU A 572 23.66 10.74 -18.16
C GLU A 572 24.73 11.71 -17.62
N GLN A 573 24.55 13.02 -17.82
CA GLN A 573 25.41 14.05 -17.25
C GLN A 573 25.33 14.06 -15.72
N ILE A 574 24.12 13.93 -15.15
CA ILE A 574 23.90 13.86 -13.71
C ILE A 574 24.62 12.65 -13.09
N GLU A 575 24.56 11.49 -13.73
CA GLU A 575 25.24 10.28 -13.24
C GLU A 575 26.76 10.38 -13.31
N PHE A 576 27.29 10.99 -14.39
CA PHE A 576 28.72 11.27 -14.50
C PHE A 576 29.20 12.23 -13.39
N PHE A 577 28.45 13.31 -13.13
CA PHE A 577 28.82 14.28 -12.10
C PHE A 577 28.64 13.75 -10.68
N ALA A 578 27.60 12.98 -10.41
CA ALA A 578 27.41 12.33 -9.11
C ALA A 578 28.61 11.44 -8.73
N ASN A 579 29.18 10.73 -9.72
CA ASN A 579 30.36 9.90 -9.52
C ASN A 579 31.62 10.70 -9.16
N ARG A 580 31.74 11.94 -9.63
CA ARG A 580 32.87 12.83 -9.34
C ARG A 580 32.68 13.66 -8.07
N LEU A 581 31.44 14.04 -7.75
CA LEU A 581 31.10 14.87 -6.59
C LEU A 581 31.38 14.14 -5.26
N GLY A 582 31.15 12.82 -5.20
CA GLY A 582 31.53 11.99 -4.06
C GLY A 582 31.11 12.59 -2.71
N GLU A 583 32.01 12.60 -1.72
CA GLU A 583 31.75 13.06 -0.35
C GLU A 583 31.43 14.57 -0.24
N GLN A 584 31.72 15.34 -1.29
CA GLN A 584 31.57 16.80 -1.30
C GLN A 584 30.12 17.25 -1.58
N TRP A 585 29.19 16.31 -1.79
CA TRP A 585 27.77 16.60 -2.00
C TRP A 585 27.15 17.41 -0.84
N LYS A 586 27.57 17.16 0.41
CA LYS A 586 27.08 17.88 1.60
C LYS A 586 27.54 19.34 1.64
N VAL A 587 28.69 19.63 1.03
CA VAL A 587 29.23 20.99 0.90
C VAL A 587 28.49 21.76 -0.20
N LEU A 588 28.08 21.06 -1.27
CA LEU A 588 27.34 21.65 -2.39
C LEU A 588 25.86 21.93 -2.06
N ALA A 589 25.21 21.08 -1.27
CA ALA A 589 23.77 21.14 -1.01
C ALA A 589 23.23 22.52 -0.55
N PRO A 590 23.90 23.27 0.36
CA PRO A 590 23.44 24.60 0.75
C PRO A 590 23.53 25.65 -0.37
N TYR A 591 24.46 25.49 -1.31
CA TYR A 591 24.63 26.41 -2.45
C TYR A 591 23.66 26.13 -3.60
N LEU A 592 23.00 24.96 -3.58
CA LEU A 592 21.87 24.62 -4.45
C LEU A 592 20.51 24.97 -3.81
N GLU A 593 20.52 25.75 -2.71
CA GLU A 593 19.33 26.19 -1.97
C GLU A 593 18.43 25.04 -1.46
N MET A 594 19.03 23.87 -1.19
CA MET A 594 18.32 22.73 -0.63
C MET A 594 18.05 22.92 0.87
N LYS A 595 16.86 22.49 1.33
CA LYS A 595 16.47 22.62 2.73
C LYS A 595 17.23 21.62 3.61
N ASP A 596 17.52 22.01 4.85
CA ASP A 596 18.17 21.14 5.84
C ASP A 596 17.39 19.84 6.12
N SER A 597 16.07 19.83 5.93
CA SER A 597 15.23 18.63 6.01
C SER A 597 15.59 17.61 4.93
N ASP A 598 15.82 18.09 3.71
CA ASP A 598 15.99 17.26 2.52
C ASP A 598 17.42 16.69 2.50
N ILE A 599 18.39 17.48 2.98
CA ILE A 599 19.78 17.03 3.19
C ILE A 599 19.83 15.89 4.23
N ARG A 600 19.09 16.01 5.35
CA ARG A 600 19.01 14.95 6.37
C ARG A 600 18.31 13.70 5.86
N GLN A 601 17.31 13.86 5.00
CA GLN A 601 16.60 12.73 4.39
C GLN A 601 17.51 11.97 3.42
N ILE A 602 18.26 12.67 2.55
CA ILE A 602 19.25 12.06 1.64
C ILE A 602 20.34 11.33 2.44
N GLU A 603 20.74 11.84 3.62
CA GLU A 603 21.71 11.18 4.49
C GLU A 603 21.18 9.87 5.12
N LEU A 604 19.87 9.78 5.37
CA LEU A 604 19.21 8.59 5.92
C LEU A 604 18.86 7.55 4.83
N ASP A 605 18.59 8.00 3.60
CA ASP A 605 18.04 7.14 2.53
C ASP A 605 19.09 6.22 1.87
N SER A 606 20.38 6.50 2.02
CA SER A 606 21.44 5.64 1.47
C SER A 606 22.72 5.73 2.29
N GLU A 607 23.48 4.63 2.40
CA GLU A 607 24.84 4.63 2.98
C GLU A 607 25.93 4.94 1.92
N ASP A 608 25.61 4.80 0.63
CA ASP A 608 26.56 5.03 -0.47
C ASP A 608 26.65 6.52 -0.81
N VAL A 609 27.85 7.08 -0.65
CA VAL A 609 28.18 8.47 -0.92
C VAL A 609 27.83 8.89 -2.35
N LYS A 610 28.01 8.00 -3.34
CA LYS A 610 27.72 8.31 -4.76
C LYS A 610 26.21 8.39 -5.02
N MET A 611 25.44 7.53 -4.34
CA MET A 611 23.99 7.56 -4.42
C MET A 611 23.41 8.82 -3.77
N ARG A 612 24.00 9.27 -2.66
CA ARG A 612 23.64 10.56 -2.03
C ARG A 612 23.91 11.75 -2.97
N ALA A 613 25.06 11.76 -3.64
CA ALA A 613 25.40 12.79 -4.63
C ALA A 613 24.43 12.79 -5.82
N LYS A 614 24.01 11.61 -6.30
CA LYS A 614 23.01 11.48 -7.37
C LYS A 614 21.64 11.96 -6.92
N GLN A 615 21.19 11.58 -5.73
CA GLN A 615 19.91 12.00 -5.16
C GLN A 615 19.84 13.52 -4.96
N LEU A 616 20.95 14.15 -4.56
CA LEU A 616 21.06 15.59 -4.45
C LEU A 616 20.84 16.28 -5.81
N LEU A 617 21.56 15.83 -6.85
CA LEU A 617 21.47 16.43 -8.18
C LEU A 617 20.12 16.20 -8.85
N VAL A 618 19.47 15.06 -8.61
CA VAL A 618 18.10 14.78 -9.07
C VAL A 618 17.09 15.66 -8.33
N ALA A 619 17.21 15.80 -7.01
CA ALA A 619 16.34 16.68 -6.23
C ALA A 619 16.49 18.15 -6.65
N TRP A 620 17.71 18.59 -6.97
CA TRP A 620 17.96 19.90 -7.54
C TRP A 620 17.34 20.08 -8.93
N GLN A 621 17.45 19.08 -9.81
CA GLN A 621 16.79 19.10 -11.12
C GLN A 621 15.26 19.17 -11.00
N ASP A 622 14.66 18.43 -10.06
CA ASP A 622 13.23 18.45 -9.81
C ASP A 622 12.75 19.80 -9.25
N GLN A 623 13.62 20.50 -8.50
CA GLN A 623 13.33 21.83 -7.95
C GLN A 623 13.44 22.96 -9.00
N GLU A 624 14.48 22.95 -9.83
CA GLU A 624 14.79 24.04 -10.78
C GLU A 624 14.23 23.82 -12.21
N GLY A 625 13.88 22.58 -12.57
CA GLY A 625 13.27 22.25 -13.85
C GLY A 625 14.11 22.69 -15.06
N ALA A 626 13.60 23.62 -15.86
CA ALA A 626 14.28 24.13 -17.07
C ALA A 626 15.55 24.96 -16.76
N HIS A 627 15.72 25.42 -15.52
CA HIS A 627 16.88 26.19 -15.08
C HIS A 627 18.01 25.33 -14.50
N ALA A 628 17.85 24.00 -14.49
CA ALA A 628 18.90 23.06 -14.11
C ALA A 628 19.95 22.91 -15.22
N THR A 629 20.59 24.02 -15.61
CA THR A 629 21.60 24.08 -16.66
C THR A 629 23.01 23.82 -16.11
N PRO A 630 23.95 23.35 -16.97
CA PRO A 630 25.35 23.16 -16.58
C PRO A 630 26.00 24.43 -16.01
N GLU A 631 25.66 25.61 -16.53
CA GLU A 631 26.20 26.91 -16.08
C GLU A 631 25.78 27.27 -14.65
N ASN A 632 24.55 26.97 -14.27
CA ASN A 632 24.05 27.20 -12.91
C ASN A 632 24.74 26.26 -11.91
N LEU A 633 24.99 25.00 -12.31
CA LEU A 633 25.75 24.06 -11.51
C LEU A 633 27.23 24.48 -11.37
N ILE A 634 27.87 24.97 -12.43
CA ILE A 634 29.24 25.54 -12.41
C ILE A 634 29.31 26.72 -11.44
N THR A 635 28.30 27.59 -11.46
CA THR A 635 28.23 28.75 -10.57
C THR A 635 28.09 28.32 -9.10
N ALA A 636 27.25 27.31 -8.82
CA ALA A 636 27.09 26.76 -7.48
C ALA A 636 28.38 26.06 -6.98
N LEU A 637 29.05 25.28 -7.83
CA LEU A 637 30.32 24.61 -7.53
C LEU A 637 31.45 25.61 -7.25
N SER A 638 31.52 26.69 -8.05
CA SER A 638 32.51 27.76 -7.86
C SER A 638 32.30 28.50 -6.53
N LYS A 639 31.04 28.76 -6.15
CA LYS A 639 30.70 29.36 -4.85
C LYS A 639 30.99 28.41 -3.68
N ALA A 640 30.87 27.10 -3.88
CA ALA A 640 31.19 26.08 -2.89
C ALA A 640 32.70 25.84 -2.70
N GLY A 641 33.56 26.50 -3.49
CA GLY A 641 35.02 26.31 -3.44
C GLY A 641 35.52 25.05 -4.14
N LEU A 642 34.70 24.43 -4.98
CA LEU A 642 34.99 23.21 -5.74
C LEU A 642 35.43 23.56 -7.18
N THR A 643 36.49 24.37 -7.30
CA THR A 643 36.98 24.92 -8.58
C THR A 643 37.43 23.82 -9.55
N ASP A 644 38.07 22.76 -9.06
CA ASP A 644 38.53 21.63 -9.89
C ASP A 644 37.36 20.89 -10.58
N LEU A 645 36.22 20.78 -9.90
CA LEU A 645 35.01 20.17 -10.44
C LEU A 645 34.28 21.11 -11.41
N ALA A 646 34.28 22.41 -11.11
CA ALA A 646 33.73 23.44 -12.00
C ALA A 646 34.49 23.53 -13.33
N GLU A 647 35.84 23.50 -13.29
CA GLU A 647 36.70 23.47 -14.48
C GLU A 647 36.51 22.19 -15.31
N SER A 648 36.21 21.06 -14.66
CA SER A 648 35.92 19.83 -15.38
C SER A 648 34.59 19.89 -16.14
N LEU A 649 33.59 20.59 -15.59
CA LEU A 649 32.27 20.80 -16.21
C LEU A 649 32.36 21.81 -17.37
N SER A 650 33.23 22.82 -17.26
CA SER A 650 33.50 23.78 -18.34
C SER A 650 34.26 23.14 -19.51
N ASN A 651 35.23 22.26 -19.23
CA ASN A 651 35.99 21.59 -20.29
C ASN A 651 35.14 20.59 -21.09
N ASP A 652 34.19 19.89 -20.45
CA ASP A 652 33.27 18.97 -21.12
C ASP A 652 32.19 19.72 -21.94
N THR A 653 31.85 20.96 -21.57
CA THR A 653 30.96 21.83 -22.36
C THR A 653 31.67 22.48 -23.54
N GLU A 654 32.97 22.77 -23.45
CA GLU A 654 33.78 23.23 -24.58
C GLU A 654 34.19 22.10 -25.54
N GLY A 655 34.39 20.87 -25.05
CA GLY A 655 34.80 19.70 -25.84
C GLY A 655 33.72 19.12 -26.78
N SER A 656 32.48 19.61 -26.69
CA SER A 656 31.36 19.19 -27.54
C SER A 656 30.97 20.22 -28.62
N SER A 657 31.83 21.22 -28.85
CA SER A 657 31.69 22.30 -29.86
C SER A 657 32.04 21.88 -31.28
#